data_AF-A0A9P5T660-F1
#
_entry.id   AF-A0A9P5T660-F1
#
_cell.length_a   1.000
_cell.length_b   1.000
_cell.length_c   1.000
_cell.angle_alpha   90.00
_cell.angle_beta   90.00
_cell.angle_gamma   90.00
#
_symmetry.space_group_name_H-M   'P 1'
#
loop_
_entity.id
_entity.type
_entity.pdbx_description
1 polymer ?
#
loop_
_entity_poly.entity_id
_entity_poly.type
_entity_poly.pdbx_seq_one_letter_code
_entity_poly.pdbx_strand_id
1 'polypeptide(L)'
;MRAQRTAAVFLLLLTFLLASLQVALASKTVIDLITSDPGFSRLITELQKHRLIVFLNKRKTCTFFAPTNAAFAKWDEDNNGKPVDKETLLYHILGKNIVTENMEDKLLLETLLVRDGDLGDDDEGQLVKVSKPSWKPGRKSKLLVGDAELLEKDWKADNGVVHVVDRLLIPPVGIVETIQKHDELSKIYDLIHDAELDSLLRKHRPFTLFAPTSNAIKKLDDVQVRYLRHDLGRNDLAITFHHHIHAGTLYIKDIHRGTNSVSTLEGQDLTVTLDDKLLVDNAEVKTSDILASNGVIHTVSRPLLPSSLVWTAAKYLVGLGATKFMNALREAGLSHFIDDPEASYTIFAPQDDTFSSEWWFSGLESSDVLQYHIVPGKKLQTDFEDGQLLETHLRTEQLNGHAQRSKINVKQDRKHAIYSINGIEIKGEPVQVGQSVIYVIARPLELPLPLVKKMKKDESLSGFYQALADTGLDRRLSDARGVTVFAPSTAAWNNLGVVTNFLKLDASVEAMKAVARYAIVEGLHYSPDIKSGRTVLKTSEGSDLIVEKNKDTIYVGEGRLERSDQVGGEVTQKDIVVEAGVIHAVSAVALPPTLSITLYNVLQGSGASDFLKAFETSNITQILTSWEQDYTIFAPTDEAFKNAGLESALHDRDFVARLVRLHVIPGKILKLEEDIKDDEASMLNNEARLSLRDIHRNGKTFGVRVKGASSEKEAKIIGAGQAHPARPTEENPGDEKMAVGMKQQSASEDVHGASTISRSLTPLPGGVVYVIDRVLLPGDAEGGKSAWFWVGIILLGILATIALCILSVFLAYALVKEIRHLQGYEPVAAGDGAAAPPAENA
;
A
#
# COMPACT_ATOMS: atom_id res chain seq x y z
N MET A 1 14.13 69.16 -116.26
CA MET A 1 13.34 67.90 -116.26
C MET A 1 14.13 66.61 -115.98
N ARG A 2 15.47 66.55 -116.07
CA ARG A 2 16.26 65.35 -115.67
C ARG A 2 16.58 65.26 -114.17
N ALA A 3 16.63 66.37 -113.43
CA ALA A 3 16.95 66.39 -111.99
C ALA A 3 15.78 66.02 -111.04
N GLN A 4 14.52 66.19 -111.48
CA GLN A 4 13.35 65.82 -110.66
C GLN A 4 13.01 64.33 -110.71
N ARG A 5 13.44 63.61 -111.77
CA ARG A 5 13.19 62.17 -111.89
C ARG A 5 14.18 61.33 -111.08
N THR A 6 15.40 61.81 -110.87
CA THR A 6 16.39 61.14 -110.01
C THR A 6 16.07 61.30 -108.53
N ALA A 7 15.59 62.47 -108.10
CA ALA A 7 15.16 62.70 -106.71
C ALA A 7 13.90 61.88 -106.34
N ALA A 8 12.93 61.75 -107.24
CA ALA A 8 11.72 60.96 -106.99
C ALA A 8 12.01 59.45 -106.94
N VAL A 9 12.92 58.94 -107.78
CA VAL A 9 13.34 57.53 -107.76
C VAL A 9 14.20 57.21 -106.53
N PHE A 10 15.04 58.15 -106.07
CA PHE A 10 15.82 57.96 -104.83
C PHE A 10 14.93 58.04 -103.58
N LEU A 11 13.92 58.91 -103.56
CA LEU A 11 12.95 58.97 -102.46
C LEU A 11 12.05 57.72 -102.43
N LEU A 12 11.62 57.21 -103.60
CA LEU A 12 10.86 55.96 -103.70
C LEU A 12 11.70 54.74 -103.30
N LEU A 13 12.96 54.66 -103.72
CA LEU A 13 13.89 53.60 -103.28
C LEU A 13 14.22 53.70 -101.80
N LEU A 14 14.37 54.90 -101.23
CA LEU A 14 14.58 55.07 -99.79
C LEU A 14 13.33 54.71 -98.98
N THR A 15 12.13 55.05 -99.46
CA THR A 15 10.86 54.60 -98.83
C THR A 15 10.60 53.12 -99.02
N PHE A 16 11.05 52.51 -100.13
CA PHE A 16 10.95 51.06 -100.33
C PHE A 16 11.98 50.30 -99.49
N LEU A 17 13.19 50.85 -99.31
CA LEU A 17 14.24 50.29 -98.46
C LEU A 17 13.93 50.46 -96.96
N LEU A 18 13.24 51.55 -96.56
CA LEU A 18 12.71 51.72 -95.21
C LEU A 18 11.40 50.95 -94.97
N ALA A 19 10.57 50.71 -96.00
CA ALA A 19 9.38 49.86 -95.89
C ALA A 19 9.70 48.35 -95.94
N SER A 20 10.84 47.96 -96.54
CA SER A 20 11.37 46.59 -96.48
C SER A 20 12.31 46.35 -95.29
N LEU A 21 12.48 47.35 -94.41
CA LEU A 21 13.06 47.17 -93.08
C LEU A 21 11.95 47.04 -92.02
N GLN A 22 10.88 46.31 -92.34
CA GLN A 22 10.32 45.43 -91.32
C GLN A 22 11.39 44.35 -91.12
N VAL A 23 12.22 44.54 -90.10
CA VAL A 23 12.81 43.39 -89.42
C VAL A 23 11.63 42.50 -89.09
N ALA A 24 11.43 41.43 -89.85
CA ALA A 24 10.70 40.29 -89.37
C ALA A 24 11.48 39.85 -88.13
N LEU A 25 11.06 40.33 -86.95
CA LEU A 25 11.49 39.75 -85.70
C LEU A 25 11.08 38.28 -85.81
N ALA A 26 12.05 37.42 -86.08
CA ALA A 26 11.84 35.98 -86.04
C ALA A 26 11.28 35.70 -84.65
N SER A 27 10.04 35.22 -84.60
CA SER A 27 9.39 34.95 -83.33
C SER A 27 10.22 33.93 -82.57
N LYS A 28 10.72 34.27 -81.38
CA LYS A 28 11.54 33.38 -80.54
C LYS A 28 10.64 32.75 -79.50
N THR A 29 10.30 31.49 -79.70
CA THR A 29 9.59 30.70 -78.69
C THR A 29 10.53 30.29 -77.56
N VAL A 30 9.96 29.83 -76.45
CA VAL A 30 10.70 29.24 -75.32
C VAL A 30 11.62 28.10 -75.79
N ILE A 31 11.18 27.29 -76.75
CA ILE A 31 12.01 26.22 -77.33
C ILE A 31 13.16 26.80 -78.16
N ASP A 32 12.93 27.87 -78.93
CA ASP A 32 13.98 28.50 -79.74
C ASP A 32 15.08 29.13 -78.86
N LEU A 33 14.71 29.72 -77.72
CA LEU A 33 15.67 30.24 -76.74
C LEU A 33 16.56 29.14 -76.18
N ILE A 34 15.96 28.04 -75.75
CA ILE A 34 16.69 26.90 -75.16
C ILE A 34 17.53 26.18 -76.21
N THR A 35 17.04 26.07 -77.45
CA THR A 35 17.77 25.45 -78.56
C THR A 35 18.98 26.26 -79.01
N SER A 36 18.96 27.57 -78.79
CA SER A 36 20.07 28.46 -79.12
C SER A 36 21.28 28.28 -78.18
N ASP A 37 21.10 27.65 -77.01
CA ASP A 37 22.14 27.46 -76.00
C ASP A 37 22.53 25.97 -75.87
N PRO A 38 23.80 25.60 -76.18
CA PRO A 38 24.31 24.23 -76.04
C PRO A 38 24.16 23.63 -74.63
N GLY A 39 24.04 24.47 -73.59
CA GLY A 39 23.84 24.10 -72.19
C GLY A 39 22.54 23.35 -71.91
N PHE A 40 21.61 23.28 -72.87
CA PHE A 40 20.33 22.58 -72.74
C PHE A 40 20.12 21.44 -73.75
N SER A 41 21.18 20.99 -74.43
CA SER A 41 21.09 19.90 -75.43
C SER A 41 20.44 18.62 -74.87
N ARG A 42 20.68 18.29 -73.59
CA ARG A 42 20.03 17.15 -72.92
C ARG A 42 18.53 17.39 -72.70
N LEU A 43 18.14 18.60 -72.27
CA LEU A 43 16.74 18.97 -72.08
C LEU A 43 15.94 18.83 -73.38
N ILE A 44 16.48 19.34 -74.49
CA ILE A 44 15.85 19.26 -75.81
C ILE A 44 15.65 17.81 -76.23
N THR A 45 16.65 16.96 -75.99
CA THR A 45 16.58 15.53 -76.28
C THR A 45 15.42 14.87 -75.52
N GLU A 46 15.27 15.15 -74.22
CA GLU A 46 14.18 14.60 -73.41
C GLU A 46 12.81 15.18 -73.80
N LEU A 47 12.72 16.49 -74.09
CA LEU A 47 11.48 17.10 -74.59
C LEU A 47 11.05 16.51 -75.93
N GLN A 48 12.00 16.23 -76.83
CA GLN A 48 11.72 15.59 -78.12
C GLN A 48 11.22 14.15 -77.93
N LYS A 49 11.92 13.38 -77.09
CA LYS A 49 11.56 11.99 -76.75
C LYS A 49 10.13 11.88 -76.22
N HIS A 50 9.71 12.82 -75.36
CA HIS A 50 8.36 12.86 -74.78
C HIS A 50 7.34 13.66 -75.60
N ARG A 51 7.70 14.09 -76.82
CA ARG A 51 6.85 14.86 -77.75
C ARG A 51 6.31 16.18 -77.18
N LEU A 52 7.04 16.80 -76.25
CA LEU A 52 6.65 18.04 -75.59
C LEU A 52 7.00 19.31 -76.39
N ILE A 53 7.89 19.22 -77.38
CA ILE A 53 8.28 20.37 -78.23
C ILE A 53 7.07 20.98 -78.95
N VAL A 54 6.30 20.17 -79.67
CA VAL A 54 5.11 20.63 -80.40
C VAL A 54 4.05 21.17 -79.45
N PHE A 55 3.92 20.53 -78.28
CA PHE A 55 3.00 20.95 -77.23
C PHE A 55 3.34 22.33 -76.67
N LEU A 56 4.62 22.58 -76.38
CA LEU A 56 5.12 23.88 -75.88
C LEU A 56 5.00 24.98 -76.93
N ASN A 57 5.35 24.72 -78.19
CA ASN A 57 5.26 25.71 -79.27
C ASN A 57 3.82 26.14 -79.58
N LYS A 58 2.83 25.26 -79.35
CA LYS A 58 1.41 25.56 -79.54
C LYS A 58 0.79 26.37 -78.40
N ARG A 59 1.47 26.51 -77.26
CA ARG A 59 0.94 27.25 -76.10
C ARG A 59 0.97 28.75 -76.38
N LYS A 60 -0.08 29.45 -75.94
CA LYS A 60 -0.16 30.91 -76.00
C LYS A 60 0.80 31.59 -75.02
N THR A 61 0.95 30.99 -73.84
CA THR A 61 1.83 31.46 -72.77
C THR A 61 2.30 30.28 -71.93
N CYS A 62 3.52 30.32 -71.42
CA CYS A 62 4.03 29.43 -70.39
C CYS A 62 5.18 30.05 -69.59
N THR A 63 5.51 29.43 -68.45
CA THR A 63 6.79 29.61 -67.79
C THR A 63 7.49 28.27 -67.74
N PHE A 64 8.75 28.23 -68.13
CA PHE A 64 9.52 27.00 -68.17
C PHE A 64 10.75 27.10 -67.30
N PHE A 65 10.80 26.27 -66.26
CA PHE A 65 11.99 26.06 -65.46
C PHE A 65 12.92 25.10 -66.22
N ALA A 66 13.89 25.63 -66.95
CA ALA A 66 14.77 24.86 -67.83
C ALA A 66 16.00 24.32 -67.05
N PRO A 67 16.10 23.00 -66.80
CA PRO A 67 17.28 22.42 -66.18
C PRO A 67 18.45 22.37 -67.16
N THR A 68 19.64 22.77 -66.68
CA THR A 68 20.89 22.71 -67.45
C THR A 68 21.37 21.28 -67.68
N ASN A 69 22.32 21.06 -68.60
CA ASN A 69 22.98 19.76 -68.75
C ASN A 69 23.63 19.27 -67.43
N ALA A 70 24.15 20.20 -66.61
CA ALA A 70 24.69 19.87 -65.29
C ALA A 70 23.59 19.43 -64.30
N ALA A 71 22.38 19.99 -64.41
CA ALA A 71 21.21 19.53 -63.65
C ALA A 71 20.84 18.08 -63.97
N PHE A 72 20.90 17.68 -65.25
CA PHE A 72 20.68 16.29 -65.64
C PHE A 72 21.80 15.35 -65.19
N ALA A 73 23.06 15.80 -65.22
CA ALA A 73 24.16 15.01 -64.68
C ALA A 73 23.97 14.72 -63.18
N LYS A 74 23.55 15.73 -62.40
CA LYS A 74 23.16 15.54 -60.98
C LYS A 74 22.00 14.55 -60.84
N TRP A 75 20.98 14.64 -61.69
CA TRP A 75 19.86 13.70 -61.67
C TRP A 75 20.31 12.25 -61.90
N ASP A 76 21.19 12.04 -62.89
CA ASP A 76 21.71 10.70 -63.23
C ASP A 76 22.52 10.12 -62.06
N GLU A 77 23.28 10.97 -61.34
CA GLU A 77 23.98 10.60 -60.10
C GLU A 77 23.00 10.28 -58.96
N ASP A 78 22.06 11.18 -58.67
CA ASP A 78 21.14 11.07 -57.53
C ASP A 78 20.10 9.94 -57.69
N ASN A 79 19.78 9.53 -58.92
CA ASN A 79 18.71 8.57 -59.24
C ASN A 79 19.23 7.30 -59.92
N ASN A 80 20.52 6.97 -59.79
CA ASN A 80 21.14 5.77 -60.37
C ASN A 80 20.84 5.59 -61.87
N GLY A 81 20.86 6.68 -62.65
CA GLY A 81 20.58 6.67 -64.08
C GLY A 81 19.13 6.38 -64.47
N LYS A 82 18.16 6.51 -63.54
CA LYS A 82 16.73 6.40 -63.87
C LYS A 82 16.36 7.41 -64.97
N PRO A 83 15.69 6.98 -66.05
CA PRO A 83 15.32 7.90 -67.12
C PRO A 83 14.31 8.94 -66.63
N VAL A 84 14.43 10.16 -67.14
CA VAL A 84 13.47 11.25 -66.88
C VAL A 84 12.16 10.94 -67.61
N ASP A 85 11.05 10.95 -66.87
CA ASP A 85 9.72 10.69 -67.40
C ASP A 85 9.02 11.99 -67.85
N LYS A 86 7.88 11.81 -68.53
CA LYS A 86 7.08 12.93 -69.05
C LYS A 86 6.51 13.78 -67.91
N GLU A 87 6.13 13.17 -66.78
CA GLU A 87 5.57 13.88 -65.63
C GLU A 87 6.56 14.86 -65.03
N THR A 88 7.80 14.41 -64.84
CA THR A 88 8.90 15.25 -64.35
C THR A 88 9.06 16.46 -65.26
N LEU A 89 9.05 16.29 -66.59
CA LEU A 89 9.14 17.42 -67.52
C LEU A 89 7.92 18.35 -67.48
N LEU A 90 6.71 17.81 -67.32
CA LEU A 90 5.49 18.62 -67.18
C LEU A 90 5.48 19.45 -65.88
N TYR A 91 6.09 18.94 -64.81
CA TYR A 91 6.24 19.63 -63.54
C TYR A 91 7.17 20.86 -63.63
N HIS A 92 8.01 20.96 -64.65
CA HIS A 92 8.85 22.14 -64.92
C HIS A 92 8.11 23.27 -65.64
N ILE A 93 6.88 23.03 -66.11
CA ILE A 93 6.17 23.96 -66.97
C ILE A 93 4.93 24.49 -66.24
N LEU A 94 4.75 25.81 -66.25
CA LEU A 94 3.53 26.47 -65.79
C LEU A 94 2.69 26.94 -66.98
N GLY A 95 1.36 26.92 -66.82
CA GLY A 95 0.42 27.43 -67.84
C GLY A 95 0.34 28.95 -67.94
N LYS A 96 1.03 29.69 -67.06
CA LYS A 96 1.01 31.16 -66.95
C LYS A 96 2.41 31.73 -67.10
N ASN A 97 2.51 33.01 -67.45
CA ASN A 97 3.79 33.73 -67.47
C ASN A 97 4.08 34.34 -66.10
N ILE A 98 5.10 33.83 -65.41
CA ILE A 98 5.53 34.27 -64.08
C ILE A 98 6.99 34.70 -64.16
N VAL A 99 7.22 36.00 -63.95
CA VAL A 99 8.56 36.59 -63.78
C VAL A 99 9.00 36.56 -62.32
N THR A 100 10.30 36.67 -62.07
CA THR A 100 10.85 36.53 -60.71
C THR A 100 10.42 37.62 -59.73
N GLU A 101 10.02 38.79 -60.24
CA GLU A 101 9.41 39.88 -59.45
C GLU A 101 8.11 39.43 -58.76
N ASN A 102 7.36 38.52 -59.40
CA ASN A 102 6.09 37.99 -58.87
C ASN A 102 6.26 36.69 -58.08
N MET A 103 7.49 36.19 -57.93
CA MET A 103 7.78 34.96 -57.18
C MET A 103 8.04 35.30 -55.72
N GLU A 104 6.99 35.47 -54.92
CA GLU A 104 7.09 35.73 -53.48
C GLU A 104 7.53 34.49 -52.69
N ASP A 105 8.01 34.69 -51.45
CA ASP A 105 8.37 33.56 -50.59
C ASP A 105 7.11 32.74 -50.24
N LYS A 106 7.21 31.41 -50.28
CA LYS A 106 6.13 30.45 -50.05
C LYS A 106 5.00 30.48 -51.09
N LEU A 107 5.17 31.17 -52.20
CA LEU A 107 4.20 31.15 -53.30
C LEU A 107 4.04 29.72 -53.84
N LEU A 108 2.80 29.28 -54.02
CA LEU A 108 2.49 28.00 -54.66
C LEU A 108 2.11 28.24 -56.13
N LEU A 109 2.85 27.61 -57.04
CA LEU A 109 2.68 27.74 -58.49
C LEU A 109 2.10 26.45 -59.07
N GLU A 110 1.04 26.57 -59.85
CA GLU A 110 0.38 25.44 -60.51
C GLU A 110 1.12 25.04 -61.80
N THR A 111 1.58 23.79 -61.85
CA THR A 111 2.31 23.24 -63.00
C THR A 111 1.36 22.61 -64.02
N LEU A 112 1.88 22.20 -65.17
CA LEU A 112 1.12 21.47 -66.19
C LEU A 112 1.09 19.95 -65.94
N LEU A 113 1.66 19.48 -64.83
CA LEU A 113 1.53 18.09 -64.41
C LEU A 113 0.15 17.90 -63.76
N VAL A 114 -0.77 17.28 -64.48
CA VAL A 114 -2.07 16.86 -63.96
C VAL A 114 -2.02 15.35 -63.72
N ARG A 115 -2.48 14.91 -62.55
CA ARG A 115 -2.62 13.50 -62.18
C ARG A 115 -4.08 13.22 -61.87
N ASP A 116 -4.77 12.59 -62.83
CA ASP A 116 -6.20 12.34 -62.76
C ASP A 116 -6.58 11.65 -61.45
N GLY A 117 -7.49 12.29 -60.68
CA GLY A 117 -8.01 11.77 -59.41
C GLY A 117 -7.12 12.00 -58.18
N ASP A 118 -5.84 12.34 -58.33
CA ASP A 118 -4.94 12.53 -57.17
C ASP A 118 -5.27 13.81 -56.37
N LEU A 119 -5.48 14.93 -57.07
CA LEU A 119 -5.84 16.23 -56.47
C LEU A 119 -7.32 16.61 -56.68
N GLY A 120 -8.12 15.70 -57.24
CA GLY A 120 -9.55 15.91 -57.54
C GLY A 120 -9.87 15.69 -59.02
N ASP A 121 -11.11 16.01 -59.39
CA ASP A 121 -11.66 15.81 -60.74
C ASP A 121 -11.54 17.07 -61.63
N ASP A 122 -10.96 18.15 -61.12
CA ASP A 122 -10.95 19.50 -61.75
C ASP A 122 -9.72 19.78 -62.63
N ASP A 123 -9.00 18.74 -63.09
CA ASP A 123 -7.75 18.86 -63.85
C ASP A 123 -6.68 19.74 -63.16
N GLU A 124 -6.66 19.76 -61.82
CA GLU A 124 -5.73 20.62 -61.06
C GLU A 124 -4.27 20.21 -61.29
N GLY A 125 -3.44 21.20 -61.65
CA GLY A 125 -2.01 21.00 -61.79
C GLY A 125 -1.31 20.81 -60.45
N GLN A 126 -0.40 19.84 -60.36
CA GLN A 126 0.46 19.65 -59.21
C GLN A 126 1.20 20.95 -58.88
N LEU A 127 1.10 21.40 -57.63
CA LEU A 127 1.74 22.62 -57.18
C LEU A 127 3.24 22.43 -56.98
N VAL A 128 4.02 23.49 -57.23
CA VAL A 128 5.41 23.64 -56.84
C VAL A 128 5.60 24.88 -55.98
N LYS A 129 6.38 24.77 -54.90
CA LYS A 129 6.58 25.85 -53.92
C LYS A 129 7.80 26.71 -54.27
N VAL A 130 7.63 28.02 -54.23
CA VAL A 130 8.72 29.00 -54.28
C VAL A 130 9.24 29.24 -52.87
N SER A 131 10.56 29.25 -52.68
CA SER A 131 11.19 29.56 -51.39
C SER A 131 12.34 30.56 -51.54
N LYS A 132 12.37 31.57 -50.66
CA LYS A 132 13.44 32.56 -50.51
C LYS A 132 14.09 32.37 -49.13
N PRO A 133 15.08 31.46 -49.00
CA PRO A 133 15.74 31.21 -47.72
C PRO A 133 16.30 32.51 -47.12
N SER A 134 16.11 32.67 -45.80
CA SER A 134 16.47 33.89 -45.07
C SER A 134 17.89 34.33 -45.38
N TRP A 135 18.02 35.62 -45.71
CA TRP A 135 19.28 36.24 -46.04
C TRP A 135 20.26 36.13 -44.85
N LYS A 136 21.44 35.56 -45.10
CA LYS A 136 22.57 35.58 -44.16
C LYS A 136 23.57 36.65 -44.59
N PRO A 137 24.15 37.44 -43.67
CA PRO A 137 25.16 38.43 -44.00
C PRO A 137 26.28 37.82 -44.86
N GLY A 138 26.57 38.44 -46.01
CA GLY A 138 27.64 38.00 -46.93
C GLY A 138 27.25 36.91 -47.96
N ARG A 139 25.99 36.46 -48.03
CA ARG A 139 25.51 35.55 -49.10
C ARG A 139 24.47 36.21 -50.01
N LYS A 140 24.52 35.92 -51.30
CA LYS A 140 23.47 36.30 -52.27
C LYS A 140 22.17 35.57 -51.91
N SER A 141 21.03 36.25 -52.00
CA SER A 141 19.72 35.64 -51.82
C SER A 141 19.45 34.63 -52.94
N LYS A 142 19.21 33.37 -52.55
CA LYS A 142 18.82 32.31 -53.47
C LYS A 142 17.31 32.34 -53.67
N LEU A 143 16.86 32.08 -54.88
CA LEU A 143 15.45 31.85 -55.20
C LEU A 143 15.31 30.39 -55.59
N LEU A 144 14.52 29.64 -54.83
CA LEU A 144 14.28 28.22 -55.03
C LEU A 144 12.87 27.99 -55.58
N VAL A 145 12.74 27.07 -56.51
CA VAL A 145 11.45 26.51 -56.95
C VAL A 145 11.53 25.01 -56.71
N GLY A 146 10.66 24.49 -55.84
CA GLY A 146 10.92 23.22 -55.17
C GLY A 146 12.27 23.28 -54.47
N ASP A 147 13.14 22.32 -54.78
CA ASP A 147 14.52 22.28 -54.28
C ASP A 147 15.54 22.89 -55.27
N ALA A 148 15.10 23.37 -56.44
CA ALA A 148 15.98 23.83 -57.50
C ALA A 148 16.30 25.32 -57.41
N GLU A 149 17.57 25.68 -57.51
CA GLU A 149 18.05 27.07 -57.51
C GLU A 149 17.93 27.69 -58.90
N LEU A 150 17.33 28.88 -58.96
CA LEU A 150 17.28 29.68 -60.19
C LEU A 150 18.64 30.33 -60.42
N LEU A 151 19.36 29.83 -61.43
CA LEU A 151 20.67 30.30 -61.88
C LEU A 151 20.53 31.58 -62.71
N GLU A 152 19.66 31.53 -63.71
CA GLU A 152 19.33 32.65 -64.59
C GLU A 152 17.82 32.84 -64.65
N LYS A 153 17.39 34.08 -64.85
CA LYS A 153 16.04 34.52 -64.55
C LYS A 153 15.47 35.31 -65.72
N ASP A 154 14.16 35.20 -65.92
CA ASP A 154 13.37 36.09 -66.77
C ASP A 154 13.80 36.16 -68.25
N TRP A 155 14.24 35.04 -68.83
CA TRP A 155 14.53 34.97 -70.26
C TRP A 155 13.22 35.08 -71.07
N LYS A 156 13.03 36.18 -71.81
CA LYS A 156 11.78 36.50 -72.50
C LYS A 156 11.67 35.82 -73.87
N ALA A 157 10.58 35.08 -74.07
CA ALA A 157 10.15 34.52 -75.34
C ALA A 157 8.77 35.06 -75.74
N ASP A 158 8.37 34.90 -77.00
CA ASP A 158 7.06 35.37 -77.49
C ASP A 158 5.89 34.60 -76.89
N ASN A 159 6.11 33.31 -76.58
CA ASN A 159 5.11 32.44 -75.98
C ASN A 159 5.39 32.13 -74.50
N GLY A 160 6.26 32.87 -73.81
CA GLY A 160 6.52 32.63 -72.39
C GLY A 160 7.81 33.22 -71.82
N VAL A 161 8.21 32.68 -70.66
CA VAL A 161 9.46 33.03 -69.96
C VAL A 161 10.21 31.76 -69.57
N VAL A 162 11.54 31.79 -69.67
CA VAL A 162 12.43 30.72 -69.21
C VAL A 162 13.18 31.17 -67.96
N HIS A 163 13.24 30.28 -66.97
CA HIS A 163 14.11 30.39 -65.81
C HIS A 163 15.05 29.20 -65.78
N VAL A 164 16.34 29.43 -65.69
CA VAL A 164 17.34 28.36 -65.72
C VAL A 164 17.53 27.81 -64.32
N VAL A 165 17.44 26.49 -64.15
CA VAL A 165 17.55 25.82 -62.85
C VAL A 165 18.74 24.87 -62.76
N ASP A 166 19.29 24.74 -61.55
CA ASP A 166 20.52 23.99 -61.27
C ASP A 166 20.33 22.47 -61.08
N ARG A 167 19.08 22.02 -60.97
CA ARG A 167 18.64 20.63 -60.82
C ARG A 167 17.22 20.46 -61.36
N LEU A 168 16.79 19.21 -61.56
CA LEU A 168 15.41 18.91 -61.96
C LEU A 168 14.46 19.15 -60.78
N LEU A 169 13.28 19.72 -61.06
CA LEU A 169 12.14 19.72 -60.17
C LEU A 169 11.61 18.29 -60.04
N ILE A 170 11.44 17.84 -58.80
CA ILE A 170 10.96 16.49 -58.50
C ILE A 170 9.47 16.60 -58.11
N PRO A 171 8.56 15.95 -58.87
CA PRO A 171 7.16 15.88 -58.46
C PRO A 171 7.03 15.24 -57.07
N PRO A 172 6.16 15.76 -56.19
CA PRO A 172 5.94 15.15 -54.89
C PRO A 172 5.33 13.76 -55.03
N VAL A 173 5.59 12.92 -54.02
CA VAL A 173 5.03 11.57 -53.86
C VAL A 173 3.80 11.62 -52.96
N GLY A 174 3.08 10.51 -52.80
CA GLY A 174 1.88 10.45 -51.96
C GLY A 174 2.13 10.84 -50.50
N ILE A 175 1.06 11.12 -49.75
CA ILE A 175 1.14 11.54 -48.35
C ILE A 175 1.94 10.54 -47.52
N VAL A 176 1.68 9.24 -47.68
CA VAL A 176 2.36 8.20 -46.89
C VAL A 176 3.87 8.20 -47.15
N GLU A 177 4.27 8.20 -48.42
CA GLU A 177 5.68 8.21 -48.81
C GLU A 177 6.35 9.55 -48.44
N THR A 178 5.58 10.65 -48.39
CA THR A 178 6.06 11.95 -47.92
C THR A 178 6.36 11.90 -46.43
N ILE A 179 5.42 11.40 -45.61
CA ILE A 179 5.61 11.23 -44.15
C ILE A 179 6.87 10.40 -43.87
N GLN A 180 7.07 9.28 -44.59
CA GLN A 180 8.24 8.41 -44.42
C GLN A 180 9.58 9.11 -44.71
N LYS A 181 9.60 10.13 -45.58
CA LYS A 181 10.81 10.93 -45.88
C LYS A 181 11.11 12.00 -44.84
N HIS A 182 10.16 12.29 -43.95
CA HIS A 182 10.32 13.31 -42.91
C HIS A 182 10.56 12.65 -41.55
N ASP A 183 11.80 12.69 -41.05
CA ASP A 183 12.18 12.12 -39.75
C ASP A 183 11.31 12.65 -38.59
N GLU A 184 10.89 13.92 -38.67
CA GLU A 184 10.02 14.55 -37.68
C GLU A 184 8.59 14.00 -37.66
N LEU A 185 8.19 13.17 -38.64
CA LEU A 185 6.88 12.52 -38.74
C LEU A 185 6.95 10.99 -38.57
N SER A 186 8.13 10.43 -38.29
CA SER A 186 8.31 8.98 -38.06
C SER A 186 7.35 8.40 -37.02
N LYS A 187 7.15 9.07 -35.87
CA LYS A 187 6.25 8.56 -34.82
C LYS A 187 4.78 8.56 -35.19
N ILE A 188 4.33 9.55 -35.98
CA ILE A 188 2.94 9.56 -36.45
C ILE A 188 2.74 8.47 -37.51
N TYR A 189 3.74 8.24 -38.37
CA TYR A 189 3.71 7.12 -39.31
C TYR A 189 3.51 5.78 -38.59
N ASP A 190 4.24 5.53 -37.50
CA ASP A 190 4.05 4.31 -36.70
C ASP A 190 2.61 4.17 -36.19
N LEU A 191 1.98 5.27 -35.74
CA LEU A 191 0.59 5.26 -35.28
C LEU A 191 -0.41 5.04 -36.42
N ILE A 192 -0.16 5.62 -37.60
CA ILE A 192 -0.97 5.41 -38.82
C ILE A 192 -0.93 3.94 -39.22
N HIS A 193 0.27 3.36 -39.18
CA HIS A 193 0.50 1.98 -39.53
C HIS A 193 -0.20 1.02 -38.56
N ASP A 194 -0.03 1.24 -37.25
CA ASP A 194 -0.72 0.47 -36.20
C ASP A 194 -2.25 0.57 -36.32
N ALA A 195 -2.76 1.72 -36.77
CA ALA A 195 -4.18 1.93 -37.01
C ALA A 195 -4.70 1.31 -38.32
N GLU A 196 -3.84 0.70 -39.15
CA GLU A 196 -4.16 0.17 -40.48
C GLU A 196 -4.68 1.24 -41.48
N LEU A 197 -4.28 2.51 -41.30
CA LEU A 197 -4.78 3.65 -42.09
C LEU A 197 -3.93 4.02 -43.30
N ASP A 198 -2.87 3.24 -43.56
CA ASP A 198 -2.06 3.30 -44.79
C ASP A 198 -2.91 3.29 -46.07
N SER A 199 -3.89 2.39 -46.11
CA SER A 199 -4.74 2.17 -47.29
C SER A 199 -5.68 3.36 -47.54
N LEU A 200 -6.09 4.06 -46.48
CA LEU A 200 -6.92 5.26 -46.56
C LEU A 200 -6.14 6.40 -47.25
N LEU A 201 -4.92 6.66 -46.78
CA LEU A 201 -4.09 7.77 -47.25
C LEU A 201 -3.43 7.55 -48.61
N ARG A 202 -3.45 6.31 -49.13
CA ARG A 202 -3.00 6.00 -50.50
C ARG A 202 -4.10 6.08 -51.55
N LYS A 203 -5.35 6.38 -51.16
CA LYS A 203 -6.44 6.55 -52.14
C LYS A 203 -6.15 7.73 -53.07
N HIS A 204 -6.54 7.57 -54.34
CA HIS A 204 -6.57 8.64 -55.35
C HIS A 204 -7.69 9.62 -55.03
N ARG A 205 -7.46 10.48 -54.04
CA ARG A 205 -8.28 11.65 -53.71
C ARG A 205 -7.45 12.60 -52.84
N PRO A 206 -7.72 13.91 -52.89
CA PRO A 206 -6.99 14.88 -52.09
C PRO A 206 -7.31 14.75 -50.61
N PHE A 207 -6.27 14.77 -49.79
CA PHE A 207 -6.37 14.91 -48.33
C PHE A 207 -5.53 16.07 -47.81
N THR A 208 -5.97 16.64 -46.71
CA THR A 208 -5.16 17.53 -45.90
C THR A 208 -4.89 16.83 -44.57
N LEU A 209 -3.63 16.53 -44.28
CA LEU A 209 -3.23 15.89 -43.03
C LEU A 209 -2.57 16.92 -42.11
N PHE A 210 -3.18 17.15 -40.95
CA PHE A 210 -2.56 17.88 -39.86
C PHE A 210 -1.71 16.92 -39.04
N ALA A 211 -0.42 16.78 -39.34
CA ALA A 211 0.43 15.75 -38.75
C ALA A 211 1.15 16.25 -37.49
N PRO A 212 0.86 15.74 -36.27
CA PRO A 212 1.69 16.00 -35.11
C PRO A 212 3.12 15.50 -35.32
N THR A 213 4.09 16.38 -35.06
CA THR A 213 5.51 16.01 -35.06
C THR A 213 5.82 14.95 -34.00
N SER A 214 6.95 14.25 -34.16
CA SER A 214 7.46 13.30 -33.17
C SER A 214 7.66 13.91 -31.77
N ASN A 215 7.94 15.22 -31.70
CA ASN A 215 7.99 15.96 -30.42
C ASN A 215 6.60 16.35 -29.91
N ALA A 216 5.62 16.56 -30.79
CA ALA A 216 4.23 16.75 -30.42
C ALA A 216 3.63 15.49 -29.78
N ILE A 217 3.89 14.31 -30.34
CA ILE A 217 3.39 13.03 -29.79
C ILE A 217 3.95 12.76 -28.38
N LYS A 218 5.21 13.12 -28.11
CA LYS A 218 5.81 13.00 -26.76
C LYS A 218 5.11 13.82 -25.67
N LYS A 219 4.19 14.73 -26.04
CA LYS A 219 3.38 15.48 -25.07
C LYS A 219 2.14 14.71 -24.61
N LEU A 220 1.77 13.63 -25.29
CA LEU A 220 0.80 12.67 -24.76
C LEU A 220 1.46 11.85 -23.65
N ASP A 221 0.66 11.47 -22.67
CA ASP A 221 1.13 10.62 -21.59
C ASP A 221 1.47 9.21 -22.12
N ASP A 222 2.55 8.59 -21.63
CA ASP A 222 2.99 7.28 -22.11
C ASP A 222 1.92 6.19 -21.89
N VAL A 223 1.10 6.30 -20.84
CA VAL A 223 -0.03 5.39 -20.60
C VAL A 223 -1.09 5.56 -21.68
N GLN A 224 -1.39 6.78 -22.08
CA GLN A 224 -2.34 7.07 -23.17
C GLN A 224 -1.84 6.50 -24.51
N VAL A 225 -0.56 6.66 -24.83
CA VAL A 225 0.03 6.11 -26.05
C VAL A 225 -0.03 4.57 -26.04
N ARG A 226 0.28 3.93 -24.90
CA ARG A 226 0.14 2.47 -24.76
C ARG A 226 -1.31 2.02 -24.91
N TYR A 227 -2.28 2.76 -24.37
CA TYR A 227 -3.70 2.48 -24.56
C TYR A 227 -4.10 2.55 -26.05
N LEU A 228 -3.76 3.65 -26.74
CA LEU A 228 -4.14 3.83 -28.14
C LEU A 228 -3.56 2.75 -29.07
N ARG A 229 -2.37 2.23 -28.75
CA ARG A 229 -1.75 1.12 -29.49
C ARG A 229 -2.24 -0.27 -29.07
N HIS A 230 -2.99 -0.37 -27.98
CA HIS A 230 -3.57 -1.62 -27.53
C HIS A 230 -4.82 -1.96 -28.36
N ASP A 231 -5.15 -3.25 -28.53
CA ASP A 231 -6.31 -3.69 -29.31
C ASP A 231 -7.62 -3.02 -28.87
N LEU A 232 -7.83 -2.90 -27.56
CA LEU A 232 -8.97 -2.20 -26.94
C LEU A 232 -9.00 -0.67 -27.17
N GLY A 233 -7.89 -0.05 -27.57
CA GLY A 233 -7.79 1.37 -27.90
C GLY A 233 -7.67 1.65 -29.40
N ARG A 234 -7.63 0.61 -30.24
CA ARG A 234 -7.43 0.74 -31.69
C ARG A 234 -8.51 1.57 -32.37
N ASN A 235 -9.76 1.41 -31.95
CA ASN A 235 -10.87 2.23 -32.45
C ASN A 235 -10.68 3.71 -32.09
N ASP A 236 -10.30 3.99 -30.85
CA ASP A 236 -10.00 5.35 -30.37
C ASP A 236 -8.81 5.97 -31.11
N LEU A 237 -7.77 5.17 -31.41
CA LEU A 237 -6.65 5.60 -32.24
C LEU A 237 -7.10 5.93 -33.66
N ALA A 238 -7.94 5.09 -34.26
CA ALA A 238 -8.48 5.34 -35.59
C ALA A 238 -9.31 6.62 -35.63
N ILE A 239 -10.25 6.80 -34.69
CA ILE A 239 -11.07 8.02 -34.54
C ILE A 239 -10.17 9.25 -34.36
N THR A 240 -9.17 9.16 -33.48
CA THR A 240 -8.19 10.23 -33.27
C THR A 240 -7.48 10.60 -34.57
N PHE A 241 -7.05 9.61 -35.36
CA PHE A 241 -6.38 9.88 -36.62
C PHE A 241 -7.31 10.49 -37.69
N HIS A 242 -8.56 10.02 -37.79
CA HIS A 242 -9.54 10.60 -38.71
C HIS A 242 -9.81 12.08 -38.39
N HIS A 243 -9.71 12.49 -37.12
CA HIS A 243 -9.80 13.90 -36.69
C HIS A 243 -8.64 14.77 -37.21
N HIS A 244 -7.50 14.17 -37.58
CA HIS A 244 -6.38 14.91 -38.17
C HIS A 244 -6.48 15.06 -39.70
N ILE A 245 -7.49 14.46 -40.33
CA ILE A 245 -7.61 14.42 -41.79
C ILE A 245 -8.83 15.19 -42.24
N HIS A 246 -8.61 16.16 -43.12
CA HIS A 246 -9.66 16.79 -43.91
C HIS A 246 -9.72 16.17 -45.32
N ALA A 247 -10.94 15.99 -45.82
CA ALA A 247 -11.22 15.55 -47.18
C ALA A 247 -11.13 16.74 -48.16
N GLY A 248 -10.03 16.84 -48.91
CA GLY A 248 -9.74 17.95 -49.79
C GLY A 248 -8.36 18.55 -49.55
N THR A 249 -7.90 19.38 -50.48
CA THR A 249 -6.68 20.19 -50.32
C THR A 249 -7.03 21.51 -49.64
N LEU A 250 -6.31 21.82 -48.57
CA LEU A 250 -6.41 23.10 -47.87
C LEU A 250 -5.01 23.65 -47.73
N TYR A 251 -4.61 24.52 -48.66
CA TYR A 251 -3.33 25.22 -48.59
C TYR A 251 -3.47 26.47 -47.72
N ILE A 252 -2.36 26.99 -47.20
CA ILE A 252 -2.39 28.19 -46.35
C ILE A 252 -3.03 29.41 -47.05
N LYS A 253 -2.88 29.50 -48.38
CA LYS A 253 -3.45 30.57 -49.21
C LYS A 253 -4.99 30.53 -49.27
N ASP A 254 -5.59 29.38 -48.99
CA ASP A 254 -7.04 29.16 -49.07
C ASP A 254 -7.72 29.39 -47.70
N ILE A 255 -6.91 29.56 -46.63
CA ILE A 255 -7.39 29.84 -45.27
C ILE A 255 -7.59 31.35 -45.12
N HIS A 256 -8.82 31.75 -44.82
CA HIS A 256 -9.13 33.16 -44.56
C HIS A 256 -8.60 33.59 -43.19
N ARG A 257 -8.21 34.86 -43.05
CA ARG A 257 -7.87 35.42 -41.73
C ARG A 257 -9.05 35.32 -40.78
N GLY A 258 -8.76 35.09 -39.50
CA GLY A 258 -9.75 34.82 -38.47
C GLY A 258 -10.02 33.33 -38.29
N THR A 259 -11.19 32.98 -37.75
CA THR A 259 -11.57 31.61 -37.42
C THR A 259 -12.36 30.96 -38.56
N ASN A 260 -11.91 29.78 -38.97
CA ASN A 260 -12.51 28.93 -39.99
C ASN A 260 -12.90 27.58 -39.36
N SER A 261 -13.92 26.93 -39.92
CA SER A 261 -14.31 25.56 -39.57
C SER A 261 -13.89 24.64 -40.71
N VAL A 262 -13.18 23.55 -40.39
CA VAL A 262 -12.70 22.58 -41.38
C VAL A 262 -13.19 21.19 -41.00
N SER A 263 -14.01 20.58 -41.85
CA SER A 263 -14.55 19.25 -41.56
C SER A 263 -13.47 18.17 -41.58
N THR A 264 -13.60 17.19 -40.68
CA THR A 264 -12.67 16.04 -40.62
C THR A 264 -13.34 14.77 -41.16
N LEU A 265 -12.54 13.72 -41.34
CA LEU A 265 -13.09 12.39 -41.62
C LEU A 265 -13.73 11.73 -40.39
N GLU A 266 -13.45 12.21 -39.18
CA GLU A 266 -14.09 11.73 -37.94
C GLU A 266 -15.53 12.25 -37.82
N GLY A 267 -15.76 13.47 -38.34
CA GLY A 267 -17.07 14.12 -38.39
C GLY A 267 -17.13 15.40 -37.55
N GLN A 268 -16.29 15.53 -36.52
CA GLN A 268 -16.11 16.78 -35.80
C GLN A 268 -15.26 17.77 -36.62
N ASP A 269 -15.68 19.03 -36.70
CA ASP A 269 -14.90 20.09 -37.35
C ASP A 269 -13.69 20.51 -36.50
N LEU A 270 -12.58 20.78 -37.19
CA LEU A 270 -11.42 21.48 -36.66
C LEU A 270 -11.65 22.98 -36.67
N THR A 271 -11.28 23.64 -35.57
CA THR A 271 -11.21 25.10 -35.49
C THR A 271 -9.86 25.58 -36.02
N VAL A 272 -9.84 26.22 -37.18
CA VAL A 272 -8.63 26.72 -37.84
C VAL A 272 -8.58 28.24 -37.77
N THR A 273 -7.69 28.78 -36.94
CA THR A 273 -7.54 30.22 -36.74
C THR A 273 -6.26 30.73 -37.37
N LEU A 274 -6.38 31.73 -38.24
CA LEU A 274 -5.26 32.39 -38.90
C LEU A 274 -5.20 33.89 -38.53
N ASP A 275 -4.31 34.22 -37.60
CA ASP A 275 -4.02 35.60 -37.19
C ASP A 275 -2.55 35.96 -37.52
N ASP A 276 -1.69 36.05 -36.50
CA ASP A 276 -0.22 36.14 -36.65
C ASP A 276 0.39 34.76 -36.91
N LYS A 277 -0.29 33.71 -36.46
CA LYS A 277 0.08 32.30 -36.59
C LYS A 277 -1.14 31.49 -37.00
N LEU A 278 -0.89 30.35 -37.65
CA LEU A 278 -1.91 29.36 -37.97
C LEU A 278 -2.04 28.37 -36.80
N LEU A 279 -3.25 28.29 -36.23
CA LEU A 279 -3.61 27.37 -35.15
C LEU A 279 -4.73 26.44 -35.64
N VAL A 280 -4.64 25.15 -35.30
CA VAL A 280 -5.66 24.12 -35.60
C VAL A 280 -6.03 23.44 -34.28
N ASP A 281 -7.26 23.61 -33.80
CA ASP A 281 -7.68 23.23 -32.43
C ASP A 281 -6.67 23.73 -31.38
N ASN A 282 -6.30 25.00 -31.49
CA ASN A 282 -5.26 25.68 -30.74
C ASN A 282 -3.82 25.20 -31.02
N ALA A 283 -3.59 24.13 -31.79
CA ALA A 283 -2.26 23.59 -32.06
C ALA A 283 -1.56 24.44 -33.11
N GLU A 284 -0.39 25.00 -32.78
CA GLU A 284 0.40 25.79 -33.72
C GLU A 284 0.91 24.91 -34.87
N VAL A 285 0.66 25.34 -36.11
CA VAL A 285 1.25 24.76 -37.31
C VAL A 285 2.71 25.21 -37.41
N LYS A 286 3.63 24.25 -37.47
CA LYS A 286 5.08 24.48 -37.50
C LYS A 286 5.61 24.58 -38.92
N THR A 287 5.20 23.65 -39.77
CA THR A 287 5.54 23.63 -41.19
C THR A 287 4.23 23.52 -41.97
N SER A 288 3.97 24.48 -42.86
CA SER A 288 2.79 24.47 -43.73
C SER A 288 3.14 24.11 -45.17
N ASP A 289 2.14 23.59 -45.88
CA ASP A 289 2.19 23.33 -47.31
C ASP A 289 3.34 22.38 -47.70
N ILE A 290 3.47 21.27 -46.97
CA ILE A 290 4.29 20.14 -47.41
C ILE A 290 3.48 19.42 -48.48
N LEU A 291 3.92 19.52 -49.73
CA LEU A 291 3.17 19.05 -50.89
C LEU A 291 3.31 17.54 -51.06
N ALA A 292 2.18 16.86 -51.28
CA ALA A 292 2.10 15.46 -51.68
C ALA A 292 1.40 15.34 -53.05
N SER A 293 1.49 14.18 -53.69
CA SER A 293 0.80 13.93 -54.96
C SER A 293 -0.71 13.92 -54.79
N ASN A 294 -1.19 13.36 -53.68
CA ASN A 294 -2.61 13.23 -53.36
C ASN A 294 -3.03 14.11 -52.16
N GLY A 295 -2.37 15.27 -51.98
CA GLY A 295 -2.79 16.21 -50.95
C GLY A 295 -1.70 17.11 -50.37
N VAL A 296 -1.90 17.52 -49.12
CA VAL A 296 -1.02 18.44 -48.39
C VAL A 296 -0.89 18.05 -46.92
N ILE A 297 0.31 18.22 -46.36
CA ILE A 297 0.59 18.00 -44.94
C ILE A 297 0.93 19.34 -44.28
N HIS A 298 0.32 19.57 -43.11
CA HIS A 298 0.67 20.67 -42.20
C HIS A 298 1.12 20.06 -40.88
N THR A 299 2.34 20.36 -40.42
CA THR A 299 2.82 19.79 -39.16
C THR A 299 2.30 20.58 -37.97
N VAL A 300 1.79 19.90 -36.95
CA VAL A 300 1.22 20.54 -35.74
C VAL A 300 2.03 20.27 -34.49
N SER A 301 1.94 21.21 -33.54
CA SER A 301 2.74 21.23 -32.31
C SER A 301 2.22 20.34 -31.17
N ARG A 302 1.01 19.78 -31.31
CA ARG A 302 0.40 18.77 -30.42
C ARG A 302 -0.62 17.93 -31.21
N PRO A 303 -0.92 16.70 -30.78
CA PRO A 303 -2.01 15.90 -31.36
C PRO A 303 -3.37 16.58 -31.21
N LEU A 304 -4.21 16.43 -32.22
CA LEU A 304 -5.59 16.91 -32.28
C LEU A 304 -6.50 15.80 -31.74
N LEU A 305 -6.96 15.95 -30.51
CA LEU A 305 -7.81 14.94 -29.88
C LEU A 305 -9.29 15.31 -30.09
N PRO A 306 -10.12 14.42 -30.66
CA PRO A 306 -11.54 14.68 -30.83
C PRO A 306 -12.26 14.66 -29.48
N SER A 307 -13.38 15.36 -29.37
CA SER A 307 -14.20 15.41 -28.16
C SER A 307 -14.85 14.07 -27.82
N SER A 308 -15.02 13.18 -28.81
CA SER A 308 -15.46 11.80 -28.66
C SER A 308 -14.46 10.93 -27.87
N LEU A 309 -13.18 11.31 -27.84
CA LEU A 309 -12.14 10.63 -27.06
C LEU A 309 -12.17 11.09 -25.59
N VAL A 310 -13.05 10.47 -24.81
CA VAL A 310 -13.10 10.70 -23.36
C VAL A 310 -12.05 9.82 -22.66
N TRP A 311 -11.17 10.43 -21.89
CA TRP A 311 -10.17 9.73 -21.09
C TRP A 311 -10.77 9.26 -19.76
N THR A 312 -10.93 7.94 -19.60
CA THR A 312 -11.49 7.32 -18.37
C THR A 312 -10.43 6.48 -17.65
N ALA A 313 -10.65 6.20 -16.38
CA ALA A 313 -9.74 5.33 -15.62
C ALA A 313 -9.62 3.94 -16.26
N ALA A 314 -10.68 3.41 -16.88
CA ALA A 314 -10.63 2.15 -17.61
C ALA A 314 -9.61 2.16 -18.77
N LYS A 315 -9.54 3.24 -19.55
CA LYS A 315 -8.55 3.38 -20.64
C LYS A 315 -7.13 3.43 -20.08
N TYR A 316 -6.92 4.12 -18.97
CA TYR A 316 -5.63 4.16 -18.29
C TYR A 316 -5.24 2.80 -17.70
N LEU A 317 -6.18 2.03 -17.13
CA LEU A 317 -5.93 0.66 -16.65
C LEU A 317 -5.41 -0.23 -17.78
N VAL A 318 -5.98 -0.12 -18.99
CA VAL A 318 -5.46 -0.82 -20.18
C VAL A 318 -4.03 -0.38 -20.50
N GLY A 319 -3.76 0.93 -20.56
CA GLY A 319 -2.41 1.45 -20.83
C GLY A 319 -1.38 1.11 -19.74
N LEU A 320 -1.83 0.78 -18.53
CA LEU A 320 -1.01 0.31 -17.41
C LEU A 320 -0.79 -1.22 -17.42
N GLY A 321 -1.43 -1.94 -18.34
CA GLY A 321 -1.39 -3.40 -18.38
C GLY A 321 -2.16 -4.02 -17.22
N ALA A 322 -3.27 -3.41 -16.79
CA ALA A 322 -4.19 -3.92 -15.77
C ALA A 322 -5.55 -4.29 -16.40
N THR A 323 -5.52 -4.93 -17.58
CA THR A 323 -6.71 -5.26 -18.36
C THR A 323 -7.60 -6.28 -17.68
N LYS A 324 -7.01 -7.28 -16.99
CA LYS A 324 -7.76 -8.31 -16.26
C LYS A 324 -8.54 -7.71 -15.10
N PHE A 325 -7.92 -6.79 -14.35
CA PHE A 325 -8.58 -6.09 -13.25
C PHE A 325 -9.74 -5.20 -13.76
N MET A 326 -9.50 -4.48 -14.86
CA MET A 326 -10.52 -3.67 -15.52
C MET A 326 -11.72 -4.51 -16.00
N ASN A 327 -11.47 -5.67 -16.62
CA ASN A 327 -12.53 -6.57 -17.06
C ASN A 327 -13.30 -7.17 -15.86
N ALA A 328 -12.61 -7.58 -14.80
CA ALA A 328 -13.25 -8.08 -13.58
C ALA A 328 -14.20 -7.04 -12.96
N LEU A 329 -13.82 -5.76 -12.93
CA LEU A 329 -14.71 -4.67 -12.48
C LEU A 329 -15.96 -4.56 -13.37
N ARG A 330 -15.82 -4.67 -14.69
CA ARG A 330 -16.95 -4.60 -15.62
C ARG A 330 -17.88 -5.80 -15.48
N GLU A 331 -17.33 -7.01 -15.38
CA GLU A 331 -18.08 -8.25 -15.22
C GLU A 331 -18.84 -8.30 -13.89
N ALA A 332 -18.27 -7.72 -12.83
CA ALA A 332 -18.93 -7.58 -11.53
C ALA A 332 -19.97 -6.44 -11.46
N GLY A 333 -20.21 -5.70 -12.55
CA GLY A 333 -21.13 -4.55 -12.57
C GLY A 333 -20.60 -3.31 -11.85
N LEU A 334 -19.29 -3.23 -11.61
CA LEU A 334 -18.58 -2.15 -10.93
C LEU A 334 -17.91 -1.17 -11.90
N SER A 335 -18.33 -1.17 -13.17
CA SER A 335 -17.78 -0.32 -14.23
C SER A 335 -17.89 1.18 -13.95
N HIS A 336 -18.88 1.60 -13.17
CA HIS A 336 -19.08 3.00 -12.78
C HIS A 336 -17.88 3.60 -12.03
N PHE A 337 -17.02 2.79 -11.39
CA PHE A 337 -15.78 3.29 -10.78
C PHE A 337 -14.71 3.70 -11.79
N ILE A 338 -14.78 3.19 -13.02
CA ILE A 338 -13.70 3.30 -14.01
C ILE A 338 -14.11 3.91 -15.35
N ASP A 339 -15.40 3.84 -15.70
CA ASP A 339 -15.93 4.33 -16.97
C ASP A 339 -16.56 5.72 -16.86
N ASP A 340 -16.91 6.19 -15.65
CA ASP A 340 -17.38 7.56 -15.43
C ASP A 340 -16.18 8.54 -15.34
N PRO A 341 -16.05 9.52 -16.25
CA PRO A 341 -14.94 10.48 -16.21
C PRO A 341 -15.02 11.47 -15.04
N GLU A 342 -16.19 11.68 -14.44
CA GLU A 342 -16.40 12.57 -13.30
C GLU A 342 -16.22 11.85 -11.95
N ALA A 343 -16.01 10.54 -11.99
CA ALA A 343 -15.73 9.73 -10.82
C ALA A 343 -14.49 10.23 -10.06
N SER A 344 -14.58 10.22 -8.73
CA SER A 344 -13.46 10.55 -7.84
C SER A 344 -13.14 9.37 -6.93
N TYR A 345 -12.17 8.56 -7.37
CA TYR A 345 -11.70 7.39 -6.64
C TYR A 345 -10.17 7.29 -6.65
N THR A 346 -9.65 6.65 -5.62
CA THR A 346 -8.28 6.16 -5.58
C THR A 346 -8.32 4.65 -5.80
N ILE A 347 -7.75 4.19 -6.91
CA ILE A 347 -7.85 2.82 -7.40
C ILE A 347 -6.51 2.15 -7.24
N PHE A 348 -6.44 1.07 -6.47
CA PHE A 348 -5.25 0.23 -6.36
C PHE A 348 -5.35 -0.90 -7.38
N ALA A 349 -4.60 -0.81 -8.48
CA ALA A 349 -4.74 -1.70 -9.63
C ALA A 349 -3.56 -2.68 -9.73
N PRO A 350 -3.78 -4.00 -9.61
CA PRO A 350 -2.77 -4.99 -9.94
C PRO A 350 -2.59 -5.09 -11.47
N GLN A 351 -1.34 -5.29 -11.93
CA GLN A 351 -1.03 -5.52 -13.34
C GLN A 351 -1.26 -6.97 -13.74
N ASP A 352 -1.47 -7.21 -15.04
CA ASP A 352 -1.84 -8.48 -15.64
C ASP A 352 -0.79 -9.60 -15.44
N ASP A 353 0.46 -9.23 -15.21
CA ASP A 353 1.59 -10.11 -14.92
C ASP A 353 1.69 -10.51 -13.43
N THR A 354 1.05 -9.76 -12.53
CA THR A 354 1.05 -10.04 -11.08
C THR A 354 0.11 -11.18 -10.68
N PHE A 355 -0.74 -11.63 -11.59
CA PHE A 355 -1.67 -12.74 -11.36
C PHE A 355 -0.98 -14.07 -11.66
N SER A 356 -0.61 -14.85 -10.62
CA SER A 356 -0.20 -16.25 -10.79
C SER A 356 -1.42 -17.15 -11.04
N SER A 357 -1.26 -18.16 -11.91
CA SER A 357 -2.35 -18.93 -12.52
C SER A 357 -3.19 -19.80 -11.58
N GLU A 358 -2.78 -20.02 -10.33
CA GLU A 358 -3.42 -21.00 -9.43
C GLU A 358 -4.45 -20.40 -8.45
N TRP A 359 -4.41 -19.10 -8.18
CA TRP A 359 -5.25 -18.46 -7.17
C TRP A 359 -6.39 -17.60 -7.74
N TRP A 360 -6.36 -17.36 -9.05
CA TRP A 360 -7.25 -16.39 -9.70
C TRP A 360 -8.70 -16.87 -9.82
N PHE A 361 -8.92 -18.18 -10.06
CA PHE A 361 -10.23 -18.78 -10.36
C PHE A 361 -11.22 -18.84 -9.18
N SER A 362 -10.89 -18.33 -7.99
CA SER A 362 -11.79 -18.42 -6.82
C SER A 362 -11.96 -17.13 -6.02
N GLY A 363 -11.20 -16.06 -6.28
CA GLY A 363 -11.09 -14.91 -5.35
C GLY A 363 -11.52 -13.56 -5.91
N LEU A 364 -11.02 -13.18 -7.10
CA LEU A 364 -11.17 -11.82 -7.63
C LEU A 364 -12.51 -11.55 -8.33
N GLU A 365 -13.29 -12.58 -8.65
CA GLU A 365 -14.66 -12.41 -9.14
C GLU A 365 -15.63 -11.98 -8.04
N SER A 366 -15.25 -12.13 -6.76
CA SER A 366 -16.08 -11.58 -5.68
C SER A 366 -16.04 -10.06 -5.76
N SER A 367 -17.21 -9.46 -5.96
CA SER A 367 -17.46 -8.02 -5.89
C SER A 367 -16.80 -7.38 -4.66
N ASP A 368 -16.66 -8.12 -3.56
CA ASP A 368 -16.06 -7.63 -2.33
C ASP A 368 -14.56 -7.36 -2.48
N VAL A 369 -13.83 -8.27 -3.12
CA VAL A 369 -12.39 -8.09 -3.36
C VAL A 369 -12.16 -6.88 -4.25
N LEU A 370 -12.95 -6.73 -5.31
CA LEU A 370 -12.83 -5.60 -6.23
C LEU A 370 -13.14 -4.26 -5.55
N GLN A 371 -14.21 -4.19 -4.75
CA GLN A 371 -14.52 -2.98 -3.96
C GLN A 371 -13.44 -2.66 -2.92
N TYR A 372 -12.71 -3.65 -2.42
CA TYR A 372 -11.59 -3.44 -1.50
C TYR A 372 -10.38 -2.73 -2.15
N HIS A 373 -10.29 -2.76 -3.49
CA HIS A 373 -9.26 -2.05 -4.25
C HIS A 373 -9.65 -0.58 -4.56
N ILE A 374 -10.88 -0.16 -4.25
CA ILE A 374 -11.38 1.19 -4.55
C ILE A 374 -11.50 1.96 -3.23
N VAL A 375 -10.92 3.16 -3.18
CA VAL A 375 -11.03 4.10 -2.06
C VAL A 375 -11.77 5.36 -2.53
N PRO A 376 -12.79 5.84 -1.80
CA PRO A 376 -13.50 7.06 -2.15
C PRO A 376 -12.59 8.29 -2.16
N GLY A 377 -12.76 9.12 -3.20
CA GLY A 377 -12.08 10.39 -3.36
C GLY A 377 -10.67 10.30 -3.95
N LYS A 378 -10.19 11.43 -4.44
CA LYS A 378 -8.80 11.62 -4.90
C LYS A 378 -7.85 11.68 -3.71
N LYS A 379 -6.91 10.74 -3.61
CA LYS A 379 -5.81 10.75 -2.63
C LYS A 379 -4.48 10.63 -3.36
N LEU A 380 -3.60 11.60 -3.12
CA LEU A 380 -2.24 11.63 -3.64
C LEU A 380 -1.26 11.05 -2.61
N GLN A 381 -0.03 10.75 -3.03
CA GLN A 381 0.98 10.20 -2.12
C GLN A 381 1.31 11.15 -0.96
N THR A 382 1.15 12.46 -1.18
CA THR A 382 1.33 13.49 -0.14
C THR A 382 0.27 13.43 0.95
N ASP A 383 -0.86 12.77 0.70
CA ASP A 383 -1.97 12.63 1.64
C ASP A 383 -1.81 11.39 2.54
N PHE A 384 -0.76 10.60 2.31
CA PHE A 384 -0.48 9.35 3.00
C PHE A 384 0.48 9.55 4.18
N GLU A 385 0.06 9.07 5.34
CA GLU A 385 0.87 9.02 6.56
C GLU A 385 1.16 7.57 6.94
N ASP A 386 2.30 7.30 7.59
CA ASP A 386 2.62 5.94 8.02
C ASP A 386 1.61 5.44 9.07
N GLY A 387 1.01 4.28 8.80
CA GLY A 387 -0.02 3.69 9.65
C GLY A 387 -1.44 4.18 9.37
N GLN A 388 -1.65 5.09 8.42
CA GLN A 388 -2.98 5.63 8.08
C GLN A 388 -3.95 4.51 7.64
N LEU A 389 -5.21 4.59 8.10
CA LEU A 389 -6.27 3.66 7.74
C LEU A 389 -7.23 4.30 6.73
N LEU A 390 -7.17 3.87 5.47
CA LEU A 390 -8.08 4.31 4.41
C LEU A 390 -9.40 3.56 4.48
N GLU A 391 -10.51 4.26 4.26
CA GLU A 391 -11.82 3.64 4.00
C GLU A 391 -11.87 3.15 2.56
N THR A 392 -12.15 1.86 2.37
CA THR A 392 -12.41 1.31 1.04
C THR A 392 -13.91 1.37 0.72
N HIS A 393 -14.28 1.08 -0.53
CA HIS A 393 -15.69 0.95 -0.92
C HIS A 393 -16.33 -0.32 -0.37
N LEU A 394 -15.55 -1.32 0.03
CA LEU A 394 -16.07 -2.56 0.57
C LEU A 394 -16.83 -2.31 1.89
N ARG A 395 -18.10 -2.70 1.90
CA ARG A 395 -18.98 -2.71 3.09
C ARG A 395 -19.60 -4.09 3.21
N THR A 396 -19.50 -4.69 4.39
CA THR A 396 -20.01 -6.03 4.65
C THR A 396 -20.97 -6.01 5.85
N GLU A 397 -21.83 -7.02 5.95
CA GLU A 397 -22.67 -7.21 7.14
C GLU A 397 -21.81 -7.46 8.39
N GLN A 398 -20.67 -8.12 8.22
CA GLN A 398 -19.70 -8.42 9.26
C GLN A 398 -19.12 -7.15 9.89
N LEU A 399 -19.13 -6.02 9.18
CA LEU A 399 -18.72 -4.71 9.71
C LEU A 399 -19.90 -3.81 10.10
N ASN A 400 -21.13 -4.35 10.16
CA ASN A 400 -22.35 -3.56 10.37
C ASN A 400 -22.49 -2.39 9.37
N GLY A 401 -22.12 -2.61 8.10
CA GLY A 401 -22.21 -1.61 7.02
C GLY A 401 -21.11 -0.55 7.02
N HIS A 402 -20.16 -0.59 7.96
CA HIS A 402 -18.97 0.27 7.93
C HIS A 402 -18.02 -0.14 6.80
N ALA A 403 -17.21 0.80 6.35
CA ALA A 403 -16.19 0.55 5.33
C ALA A 403 -15.06 -0.32 5.89
N GLN A 404 -14.64 -1.33 5.14
CA GLN A 404 -13.43 -2.08 5.44
C GLN A 404 -12.22 -1.16 5.32
N ARG A 405 -11.34 -1.17 6.33
CA ARG A 405 -10.11 -0.37 6.34
C ARG A 405 -8.99 -1.05 5.59
N SER A 406 -8.19 -0.26 4.87
CA SER A 406 -6.88 -0.65 4.33
C SER A 406 -5.78 0.19 4.96
N LYS A 407 -4.71 -0.45 5.44
CA LYS A 407 -3.61 0.24 6.12
C LYS A 407 -2.55 0.68 5.12
N ILE A 408 -2.19 1.96 5.15
CA ILE A 408 -1.06 2.50 4.42
C ILE A 408 0.17 2.50 5.32
N ASN A 409 1.30 2.11 4.74
CA ASN A 409 2.60 2.18 5.38
C ASN A 409 3.56 2.95 4.49
N VAL A 410 4.29 3.88 5.11
CA VAL A 410 5.26 4.75 4.44
C VAL A 410 6.62 4.52 5.06
N LYS A 411 7.53 3.89 4.31
CA LYS A 411 8.91 3.65 4.76
C LYS A 411 9.85 4.59 4.03
N GLN A 412 10.57 5.42 4.77
CA GLN A 412 11.55 6.34 4.19
C GLN A 412 12.87 5.60 3.96
N ASP A 413 13.27 5.42 2.70
CA ASP A 413 14.62 4.97 2.33
C ASP A 413 15.54 6.18 2.08
N ARG A 414 16.86 5.98 2.04
CA ARG A 414 17.90 7.02 1.92
C ARG A 414 17.74 7.95 0.72
N LYS A 415 16.92 7.60 -0.28
CA LYS A 415 16.66 8.40 -1.48
C LYS A 415 15.18 8.59 -1.83
N HIS A 416 14.27 7.69 -1.45
CA HIS A 416 12.85 7.74 -1.81
C HIS A 416 11.97 7.13 -0.71
N ALA A 417 10.70 7.56 -0.63
CA ALA A 417 9.71 6.92 0.23
C ALA A 417 9.09 5.72 -0.51
N ILE A 418 9.01 4.57 0.17
CA ILE A 418 8.33 3.37 -0.30
C ILE A 418 6.96 3.33 0.35
N TYR A 419 5.92 3.34 -0.49
CA TYR A 419 4.53 3.26 -0.06
C TYR A 419 4.03 1.83 -0.21
N SER A 420 3.24 1.38 0.76
CA SER A 420 2.58 0.09 0.69
C SER A 420 1.17 0.16 1.26
N ILE A 421 0.27 -0.65 0.70
CA ILE A 421 -1.11 -0.82 1.15
C ILE A 421 -1.27 -2.25 1.64
N ASN A 422 -1.69 -2.45 2.89
CA ASN A 422 -1.79 -3.76 3.54
C ASN A 422 -0.50 -4.60 3.43
N GLY A 423 0.66 -3.93 3.41
CA GLY A 423 1.97 -4.56 3.22
C GLY A 423 2.32 -4.92 1.76
N ILE A 424 1.47 -4.58 0.79
CA ILE A 424 1.75 -4.72 -0.65
C ILE A 424 2.33 -3.41 -1.18
N GLU A 425 3.48 -3.49 -1.83
CA GLU A 425 4.16 -2.31 -2.39
C GLU A 425 3.36 -1.67 -3.53
N ILE A 426 3.30 -0.34 -3.49
CA ILE A 426 2.78 0.51 -4.56
C ILE A 426 3.94 0.83 -5.50
N LYS A 427 3.79 0.46 -6.78
CA LYS A 427 4.81 0.60 -7.81
C LYS A 427 4.68 1.94 -8.53
N GLY A 428 5.80 2.67 -8.63
CA GLY A 428 5.92 3.88 -9.43
C GLY A 428 5.09 5.06 -8.91
N GLU A 429 4.95 6.07 -9.77
CA GLU A 429 4.20 7.29 -9.47
C GLU A 429 2.69 7.10 -9.72
N PRO A 430 1.82 7.80 -8.96
CA PRO A 430 0.39 7.76 -9.19
C PRO A 430 0.01 8.30 -10.57
N VAL A 431 -0.90 7.61 -11.25
CA VAL A 431 -1.46 8.06 -12.53
C VAL A 431 -2.77 8.78 -12.28
N GLN A 432 -2.84 10.07 -12.64
CA GLN A 432 -4.02 10.89 -12.42
C GLN A 432 -4.91 10.91 -13.66
N VAL A 433 -6.21 10.68 -13.45
CA VAL A 433 -7.22 10.65 -14.51
C VAL A 433 -8.44 11.43 -14.01
N GLY A 434 -8.62 12.66 -14.49
CA GLY A 434 -9.68 13.54 -13.98
C GLY A 434 -9.60 13.72 -12.46
N GLN A 435 -10.69 13.37 -11.76
CA GLN A 435 -10.77 13.38 -10.29
C GLN A 435 -10.38 12.05 -9.63
N SER A 436 -9.89 11.08 -10.42
CA SER A 436 -9.43 9.78 -9.94
C SER A 436 -7.91 9.64 -10.02
N VAL A 437 -7.37 8.73 -9.21
CA VAL A 437 -5.94 8.37 -9.16
C VAL A 437 -5.81 6.86 -9.18
N ILE A 438 -4.91 6.34 -10.01
CA ILE A 438 -4.59 4.92 -10.09
C ILE A 438 -3.19 4.70 -9.52
N TYR A 439 -3.11 3.78 -8.55
CA TYR A 439 -1.88 3.26 -7.99
C TYR A 439 -1.67 1.84 -8.47
N VAL A 440 -0.55 1.57 -9.13
CA VAL A 440 -0.19 0.21 -9.51
C VAL A 440 0.33 -0.53 -8.27
N ILE A 441 -0.17 -1.74 -8.00
CA ILE A 441 0.26 -2.55 -6.86
C ILE A 441 0.99 -3.82 -7.31
N ALA A 442 1.92 -4.29 -6.47
CA ALA A 442 2.78 -5.44 -6.81
C ALA A 442 2.06 -6.79 -6.92
N ARG A 443 0.89 -6.91 -6.28
CA ARG A 443 -0.01 -8.07 -6.31
C ARG A 443 -1.41 -7.65 -5.87
N PRO A 444 -2.48 -8.40 -6.20
CA PRO A 444 -3.83 -8.08 -5.77
C PRO A 444 -3.96 -7.99 -4.23
N LEU A 445 -4.84 -7.11 -3.75
CA LEU A 445 -5.21 -7.04 -2.34
C LEU A 445 -6.00 -8.29 -1.94
N GLU A 446 -5.72 -8.79 -0.73
CA GLU A 446 -6.44 -9.90 -0.11
C GLU A 446 -7.40 -9.37 0.94
N LEU A 447 -8.60 -9.94 1.02
CA LEU A 447 -9.53 -9.61 2.09
C LEU A 447 -8.93 -9.95 3.46
N PRO A 448 -9.16 -9.10 4.49
CA PRO A 448 -8.73 -9.39 5.85
C PRO A 448 -9.27 -10.75 6.33
N LEU A 449 -8.45 -11.48 7.08
CA LEU A 449 -8.84 -12.79 7.59
C LEU A 449 -9.96 -12.68 8.64
N PRO A 450 -10.80 -13.72 8.77
CA PRO A 450 -11.71 -13.86 9.91
C PRO A 450 -10.95 -13.72 11.23
N LEU A 451 -11.57 -13.11 12.23
CA LEU A 451 -10.95 -12.73 13.49
C LEU A 451 -10.23 -13.90 14.18
N VAL A 452 -10.93 -15.02 14.40
CA VAL A 452 -10.36 -16.21 15.05
C VAL A 452 -9.22 -16.83 14.24
N LYS A 453 -9.36 -16.85 12.90
CA LYS A 453 -8.33 -17.36 11.99
C LYS A 453 -7.08 -16.48 12.01
N LYS A 454 -7.24 -15.15 12.13
CA LYS A 454 -6.14 -14.20 12.28
C LYS A 454 -5.39 -14.45 13.59
N MET A 455 -6.11 -14.58 14.71
CA MET A 455 -5.50 -14.86 16.02
C MET A 455 -4.75 -16.20 16.04
N LYS A 456 -5.33 -17.25 15.44
CA LYS A 456 -4.68 -18.57 15.36
C LYS A 456 -3.36 -18.56 14.59
N LYS A 457 -3.25 -17.71 13.57
CA LYS A 457 -2.01 -17.55 12.77
C LYS A 457 -0.96 -16.67 13.44
N ASP A 458 -1.37 -15.83 14.40
CA ASP A 458 -0.49 -14.89 15.07
C ASP A 458 0.03 -15.50 16.39
N GLU A 459 1.30 -15.89 16.40
CA GLU A 459 1.94 -16.51 17.57
C GLU A 459 1.84 -15.63 18.83
N SER A 460 1.85 -14.30 18.66
CA SER A 460 1.77 -13.35 19.77
C SER A 460 0.41 -13.35 20.46
N LEU A 461 -0.65 -13.83 19.79
CA LEU A 461 -2.03 -13.89 20.29
C LEU A 461 -2.49 -15.31 20.66
N SER A 462 -1.60 -16.30 20.54
CA SER A 462 -1.90 -17.71 20.78
C SER A 462 -2.48 -17.99 22.17
N GLY A 463 -2.00 -17.31 23.22
CA GLY A 463 -2.54 -17.43 24.57
C GLY A 463 -4.01 -17.00 24.69
N PHE A 464 -4.37 -15.89 24.04
CA PHE A 464 -5.76 -15.40 24.04
C PHE A 464 -6.68 -16.28 23.18
N TYR A 465 -6.19 -16.76 22.03
CA TYR A 465 -6.92 -17.73 21.23
C TYR A 465 -7.24 -19.00 22.03
N GLN A 466 -6.28 -19.52 22.80
CA GLN A 466 -6.52 -20.69 23.64
C GLN A 466 -7.61 -20.42 24.70
N ALA A 467 -7.58 -19.26 25.36
CA ALA A 467 -8.62 -18.86 26.30
C ALA A 467 -10.04 -18.79 25.67
N LEU A 468 -10.13 -18.33 24.41
CA LEU A 468 -11.39 -18.35 23.66
C LEU A 468 -11.84 -19.77 23.32
N ALA A 469 -10.92 -20.65 22.95
CA ALA A 469 -11.20 -22.03 22.61
C ALA A 469 -11.66 -22.84 23.84
N ASP A 470 -10.98 -22.68 24.98
CA ASP A 470 -11.29 -23.37 26.24
C ASP A 470 -12.67 -22.96 26.79
N THR A 471 -13.13 -21.75 26.48
CA THR A 471 -14.43 -21.22 26.90
C THR A 471 -15.54 -21.38 25.85
N GLY A 472 -15.21 -21.88 24.65
CA GLY A 472 -16.14 -21.97 23.51
C GLY A 472 -16.61 -20.62 22.95
N LEU A 473 -15.91 -19.53 23.27
CA LEU A 473 -16.21 -18.19 22.76
C LEU A 473 -15.69 -17.95 21.34
N ASP A 474 -14.74 -18.77 20.87
CA ASP A 474 -14.21 -18.76 19.51
C ASP A 474 -15.34 -18.86 18.45
N ARG A 475 -16.31 -19.75 18.65
CA ARG A 475 -17.47 -19.89 17.75
C ARG A 475 -18.32 -18.63 17.72
N ARG A 476 -18.65 -18.09 18.89
CA ARG A 476 -19.47 -16.87 19.01
C ARG A 476 -18.78 -15.66 18.40
N LEU A 477 -17.47 -15.57 18.55
CA LEU A 477 -16.67 -14.47 18.00
C LEU A 477 -16.52 -14.58 16.48
N SER A 478 -16.68 -15.78 15.92
CA SER A 478 -16.73 -15.98 14.46
C SER A 478 -17.99 -15.39 13.83
N ASP A 479 -19.10 -15.35 14.58
CA ASP A 479 -20.37 -14.74 14.15
C ASP A 479 -20.51 -13.26 14.56
N ALA A 480 -19.50 -12.71 15.22
CA ALA A 480 -19.53 -11.34 15.70
C ALA A 480 -19.53 -10.34 14.53
N ARG A 481 -20.18 -9.19 14.72
CA ARG A 481 -20.28 -8.14 13.71
C ARG A 481 -19.79 -6.81 14.28
N GLY A 482 -18.80 -6.21 13.63
CA GLY A 482 -18.28 -4.90 13.96
C GLY A 482 -17.75 -4.82 15.40
N VAL A 483 -16.77 -5.66 15.74
CA VAL A 483 -16.21 -5.73 17.10
C VAL A 483 -14.78 -5.24 17.17
N THR A 484 -14.41 -4.73 18.34
CA THR A 484 -13.03 -4.39 18.69
C THR A 484 -12.55 -5.37 19.75
N VAL A 485 -11.40 -6.01 19.52
CA VAL A 485 -10.82 -6.93 20.50
C VAL A 485 -9.50 -6.41 21.00
N PHE A 486 -9.44 -6.10 22.30
CA PHE A 486 -8.22 -5.78 23.02
C PHE A 486 -7.57 -7.08 23.50
N ALA A 487 -6.95 -7.80 22.57
CA ALA A 487 -6.43 -9.15 22.78
C ALA A 487 -5.13 -9.12 23.61
N PRO A 488 -5.09 -9.70 24.81
CA PRO A 488 -3.85 -9.81 25.58
C PRO A 488 -2.87 -10.73 24.85
N SER A 489 -1.63 -10.27 24.72
CA SER A 489 -0.55 -11.07 24.14
C SER A 489 -0.22 -12.30 24.99
N THR A 490 0.47 -13.29 24.42
CA THR A 490 0.95 -14.47 25.16
C THR A 490 1.85 -14.06 26.35
N ALA A 491 2.63 -12.99 26.21
CA ALA A 491 3.42 -12.43 27.30
C ALA A 491 2.53 -11.86 28.42
N ALA A 492 1.41 -11.21 28.09
CA ALA A 492 0.44 -10.70 29.07
C ALA A 492 -0.12 -11.81 29.96
N TRP A 493 -0.45 -12.96 29.36
CA TRP A 493 -0.90 -14.15 30.09
C TRP A 493 0.17 -14.72 31.00
N ASN A 494 1.44 -14.68 30.62
CA ASN A 494 2.53 -15.13 31.49
C ASN A 494 2.74 -14.17 32.68
N ASN A 495 2.53 -12.86 32.48
CA ASN A 495 2.71 -11.83 33.52
C ASN A 495 1.66 -11.89 34.63
N LEU A 496 0.49 -12.49 34.38
CA LEU A 496 -0.51 -12.79 35.43
C LEU A 496 -0.04 -13.86 36.43
N GLY A 497 1.05 -14.58 36.11
CA GLY A 497 1.65 -15.58 36.98
C GLY A 497 0.68 -16.69 37.38
N VAL A 498 0.56 -16.93 38.68
CA VAL A 498 -0.27 -18.00 39.24
C VAL A 498 -1.76 -17.84 38.90
N VAL A 499 -2.23 -16.60 38.70
CA VAL A 499 -3.64 -16.34 38.34
C VAL A 499 -3.98 -16.97 37.00
N THR A 500 -3.03 -17.04 36.06
CA THR A 500 -3.24 -17.72 34.77
C THR A 500 -3.49 -19.22 34.93
N ASN A 501 -2.81 -19.86 35.88
CA ASN A 501 -3.03 -21.27 36.17
C ASN A 501 -4.42 -21.49 36.78
N PHE A 502 -4.84 -20.62 37.71
CA PHE A 502 -6.19 -20.63 38.26
C PHE A 502 -7.26 -20.51 37.17
N LEU A 503 -7.11 -19.56 36.23
CA LEU A 503 -8.06 -19.35 35.14
C LEU A 503 -8.16 -20.54 34.19
N LYS A 504 -7.09 -21.35 34.09
CA LYS A 504 -7.04 -22.57 33.26
C LYS A 504 -7.62 -23.81 33.92
N LEU A 505 -8.01 -23.75 35.20
CA LEU A 505 -8.65 -24.88 35.87
C LEU A 505 -10.08 -25.06 35.34
N ASP A 506 -10.53 -26.31 35.21
CA ASP A 506 -11.90 -26.64 34.80
C ASP A 506 -12.96 -26.00 35.71
N ALA A 507 -12.64 -25.83 37.00
CA ALA A 507 -13.53 -25.18 37.97
C ALA A 507 -13.67 -23.66 37.75
N SER A 508 -12.80 -23.04 36.95
CA SER A 508 -12.69 -21.59 36.76
C SER A 508 -13.14 -21.11 35.38
N VAL A 509 -13.80 -21.97 34.59
CA VAL A 509 -14.19 -21.66 33.21
C VAL A 509 -15.05 -20.39 33.11
N GLU A 510 -15.96 -20.14 34.05
CA GLU A 510 -16.78 -18.90 34.03
C GLU A 510 -15.95 -17.65 34.34
N ALA A 511 -14.88 -17.75 35.16
CA ALA A 511 -13.94 -16.66 35.36
C ALA A 511 -13.13 -16.38 34.09
N MET A 512 -12.62 -17.42 33.43
CA MET A 512 -11.92 -17.28 32.14
C MET A 512 -12.83 -16.67 31.07
N LYS A 513 -14.09 -17.10 31.02
CA LYS A 513 -15.11 -16.57 30.10
C LYS A 513 -15.42 -15.11 30.36
N ALA A 514 -15.47 -14.67 31.62
CA ALA A 514 -15.62 -13.25 31.97
C ALA A 514 -14.43 -12.42 31.47
N VAL A 515 -13.20 -12.88 31.73
CA VAL A 515 -11.96 -12.22 31.24
C VAL A 515 -11.95 -12.12 29.72
N ALA A 516 -12.27 -13.21 29.01
CA ALA A 516 -12.29 -13.23 27.55
C ALA A 516 -13.37 -12.32 26.96
N ARG A 517 -14.58 -12.27 27.55
CA ARG A 517 -15.66 -11.37 27.12
C ARG A 517 -15.35 -9.91 27.40
N TYR A 518 -14.61 -9.61 28.46
CA TYR A 518 -14.22 -8.25 28.82
C TYR A 518 -13.17 -7.66 27.85
N ALA A 519 -12.36 -8.51 27.22
CA ALA A 519 -11.46 -8.09 26.13
C ALA A 519 -12.18 -7.78 24.81
N ILE A 520 -13.46 -8.15 24.66
CA ILE A 520 -14.26 -7.94 23.44
C ILE A 520 -15.19 -6.75 23.67
N VAL A 521 -15.07 -5.73 22.83
CA VAL A 521 -15.82 -4.48 22.87
C VAL A 521 -16.78 -4.39 21.69
N GLU A 522 -17.99 -3.89 21.95
CA GLU A 522 -18.98 -3.62 20.92
C GLU A 522 -18.61 -2.37 20.11
N GLY A 523 -18.72 -2.47 18.79
CA GLY A 523 -18.38 -1.38 17.86
C GLY A 523 -16.94 -1.43 17.35
N LEU A 524 -16.70 -0.63 16.31
CA LEU A 524 -15.39 -0.50 15.65
C LEU A 524 -14.67 0.71 16.22
N HIS A 525 -13.56 0.45 16.93
CA HIS A 525 -12.71 1.47 17.55
C HIS A 525 -11.30 1.29 17.02
N TYR A 526 -11.00 1.88 15.87
CA TYR A 526 -9.64 1.96 15.37
C TYR A 526 -8.84 2.98 16.18
N SER A 527 -7.51 2.90 16.14
CA SER A 527 -6.66 3.82 16.90
C SER A 527 -6.91 5.31 16.61
N PRO A 528 -7.26 5.75 15.37
CA PRO A 528 -7.59 7.15 15.12
C PRO A 528 -8.95 7.55 15.71
N ASP A 529 -9.90 6.61 15.83
CA ASP A 529 -11.26 6.87 16.31
C ASP A 529 -11.32 6.98 17.84
N ILE A 530 -10.33 6.41 18.54
CA ILE A 530 -10.19 6.54 19.99
C ILE A 530 -9.74 7.97 20.31
N LYS A 531 -10.59 8.68 21.07
CA LYS A 531 -10.34 10.05 21.51
C LYS A 531 -9.16 10.10 22.48
N SER A 532 -8.34 11.16 22.37
CA SER A 532 -7.30 11.45 23.36
C SER A 532 -7.90 11.62 24.75
N GLY A 533 -7.20 11.11 25.76
CA GLY A 533 -7.68 11.02 27.14
C GLY A 533 -8.45 9.73 27.40
N ARG A 534 -9.28 9.76 28.45
CA ARG A 534 -10.01 8.59 28.94
C ARG A 534 -11.31 8.38 28.18
N THR A 535 -11.47 7.20 27.60
CA THR A 535 -12.66 6.71 26.91
C THR A 535 -13.20 5.49 27.64
N VAL A 536 -14.53 5.37 27.71
CA VAL A 536 -15.22 4.23 28.32
C VAL A 536 -15.95 3.47 27.21
N LEU A 537 -15.68 2.17 27.12
CA LEU A 537 -16.19 1.29 26.07
C LEU A 537 -17.02 0.16 26.69
N LYS A 538 -18.15 -0.17 26.06
CA LYS A 538 -19.01 -1.28 26.50
C LYS A 538 -18.44 -2.61 26.03
N THR A 539 -18.18 -3.50 26.98
CA THR A 539 -17.68 -4.85 26.68
C THR A 539 -18.82 -5.84 26.50
N SER A 540 -18.53 -6.96 25.85
CA SER A 540 -19.46 -8.07 25.71
C SER A 540 -19.74 -8.80 27.03
N GLU A 541 -18.95 -8.55 28.08
CA GLU A 541 -19.20 -9.05 29.43
C GLU A 541 -20.33 -8.25 30.12
N GLY A 542 -20.44 -6.96 29.80
CA GLY A 542 -21.44 -6.03 30.33
C GLY A 542 -20.80 -4.86 31.09
N SER A 543 -19.62 -5.08 31.68
CA SER A 543 -18.84 -4.04 32.36
C SER A 543 -18.20 -3.06 31.38
N ASP A 544 -17.87 -1.88 31.91
CA ASP A 544 -17.20 -0.79 31.20
C ASP A 544 -15.68 -1.00 31.16
N LEU A 545 -15.10 -1.10 29.95
CA LEU A 545 -13.66 -1.12 29.74
C LEU A 545 -13.15 0.31 29.56
N ILE A 546 -12.15 0.67 30.35
CA ILE A 546 -11.49 1.97 30.27
C ILE A 546 -10.32 1.87 29.29
N VAL A 547 -10.29 2.79 28.33
CA VAL A 547 -9.20 2.95 27.37
C VAL A 547 -8.69 4.38 27.45
N GLU A 548 -7.40 4.56 27.68
CA GLU A 548 -6.78 5.88 27.77
C GLU A 548 -5.76 6.06 26.65
N LYS A 549 -5.94 7.11 25.84
CA LYS A 549 -5.01 7.44 24.76
C LYS A 549 -4.21 8.68 25.13
N ASN A 550 -2.89 8.53 25.23
CA ASN A 550 -1.96 9.63 25.43
C ASN A 550 -1.06 9.78 24.20
N LYS A 551 -1.31 10.85 23.42
CA LYS A 551 -0.71 11.06 22.09
C LYS A 551 -1.01 9.87 21.18
N ASP A 552 -0.01 9.05 20.90
CA ASP A 552 -0.13 7.85 20.08
C ASP A 552 -0.21 6.58 20.94
N THR A 553 0.18 6.60 22.22
CA THR A 553 0.12 5.40 23.07
C THR A 553 -1.29 5.18 23.61
N ILE A 554 -1.77 3.94 23.56
CA ILE A 554 -3.10 3.54 24.06
C ILE A 554 -2.89 2.55 25.20
N TYR A 555 -3.57 2.77 26.32
CA TYR A 555 -3.62 1.89 27.48
C TYR A 555 -5.04 1.37 27.68
N VAL A 556 -5.16 0.12 28.12
CA VAL A 556 -6.43 -0.60 28.25
C VAL A 556 -6.51 -1.24 29.63
N GLY A 557 -7.62 -1.01 30.33
CA GLY A 557 -7.85 -1.48 31.69
C GLY A 557 -7.74 -0.36 32.73
N GLU A 558 -7.84 -0.74 34.00
CA GLU A 558 -7.86 0.20 35.11
C GLU A 558 -6.44 0.46 35.60
N GLY A 559 -5.88 1.64 35.27
CA GLY A 559 -4.61 2.09 35.82
C GLY A 559 -4.40 3.59 35.62
N ARG A 560 -4.16 4.32 36.72
CA ARG A 560 -3.61 5.68 36.66
C ARG A 560 -2.09 5.56 36.64
N LEU A 561 -1.45 6.21 35.68
CA LEU A 561 0.02 6.32 35.55
C LEU A 561 0.72 6.98 36.76
N GLU A 562 0.00 7.50 37.76
CA GLU A 562 0.56 8.26 38.88
C GLU A 562 0.91 7.43 40.13
N ARG A 563 0.39 6.20 40.25
CA ARG A 563 0.84 5.22 41.27
C ARG A 563 0.92 3.85 40.64
N SER A 564 2.06 3.19 40.87
CA SER A 564 2.53 1.92 40.30
C SER A 564 1.63 0.68 40.57
N ASP A 565 0.38 0.88 40.97
CA ASP A 565 -0.37 -0.07 41.78
C ASP A 565 -1.75 -0.39 41.15
N GLN A 566 -1.82 -0.53 39.81
CA GLN A 566 -2.77 -1.33 38.99
C GLN A 566 -2.63 -0.94 37.49
N VAL A 567 -1.99 -1.76 36.64
CA VAL A 567 -2.46 -2.79 35.65
C VAL A 567 -3.45 -2.35 34.57
N GLY A 568 -3.16 -1.24 33.89
CA GLY A 568 -3.56 -1.07 32.48
C GLY A 568 -2.48 -1.65 31.55
N GLY A 569 -2.86 -2.41 30.52
CA GLY A 569 -1.93 -2.89 29.50
C GLY A 569 -1.76 -1.89 28.36
N GLU A 570 -0.54 -1.69 27.89
CA GLU A 570 -0.26 -0.90 26.69
C GLU A 570 -0.66 -1.69 25.43
N VAL A 571 -1.28 -1.02 24.46
CA VAL A 571 -1.52 -1.58 23.13
C VAL A 571 -0.19 -1.65 22.37
N THR A 572 0.40 -2.84 22.30
CA THR A 572 1.69 -3.10 21.66
C THR A 572 1.59 -3.16 20.14
N GLN A 573 0.45 -3.58 19.61
CA GLN A 573 0.17 -3.59 18.17
C GLN A 573 -1.24 -3.07 17.91
N LYS A 574 -1.31 -1.94 17.21
CA LYS A 574 -2.57 -1.24 16.88
C LYS A 574 -3.09 -1.67 15.51
N ASP A 575 -4.40 -1.67 15.38
CA ASP A 575 -5.11 -1.74 14.10
C ASP A 575 -4.79 -2.98 13.27
N ILE A 576 -4.83 -4.15 13.91
CA ILE A 576 -4.80 -5.41 13.16
C ILE A 576 -6.18 -5.61 12.54
N VAL A 577 -6.30 -5.26 11.27
CA VAL A 577 -7.56 -5.33 10.51
C VAL A 577 -7.97 -6.79 10.29
N VAL A 578 -9.25 -7.09 10.57
CA VAL A 578 -9.89 -8.40 10.34
C VAL A 578 -11.24 -8.22 9.66
N GLU A 579 -11.83 -9.31 9.16
CA GLU A 579 -13.09 -9.31 8.39
C GLU A 579 -14.27 -8.67 9.14
N ALA A 580 -14.38 -8.93 10.45
CA ALA A 580 -15.49 -8.48 11.28
C ALA A 580 -15.10 -7.37 12.29
N GLY A 581 -13.95 -6.73 12.09
CA GLY A 581 -13.54 -5.58 12.88
C GLY A 581 -12.03 -5.39 13.05
N VAL A 582 -11.59 -5.18 14.29
CA VAL A 582 -10.19 -4.81 14.59
C VAL A 582 -9.68 -5.48 15.86
N ILE A 583 -8.42 -5.90 15.82
CA ILE A 583 -7.70 -6.40 17.00
C ILE A 583 -6.61 -5.39 17.38
N HIS A 584 -6.51 -5.11 18.68
CA HIS A 584 -5.41 -4.39 19.31
C HIS A 584 -4.71 -5.35 20.27
N ALA A 585 -3.44 -5.65 20.05
CA ALA A 585 -2.68 -6.52 20.94
C ALA A 585 -2.25 -5.74 22.20
N VAL A 586 -2.44 -6.31 23.38
CA VAL A 586 -2.24 -5.63 24.68
C VAL A 586 -1.18 -6.35 25.53
N SER A 587 -0.36 -5.60 26.27
CA SER A 587 0.74 -6.13 27.09
C SER A 587 0.31 -6.69 28.46
N ALA A 588 -0.94 -6.47 28.87
CA ALA A 588 -1.50 -7.00 30.12
C ALA A 588 -2.91 -7.56 29.90
N VAL A 589 -3.32 -8.52 30.74
CA VAL A 589 -4.69 -9.04 30.76
C VAL A 589 -5.56 -8.11 31.59
N ALA A 590 -6.54 -7.47 30.96
CA ALA A 590 -7.52 -6.65 31.66
C ALA A 590 -8.51 -7.58 32.39
N LEU A 591 -8.63 -7.44 33.71
CA LEU A 591 -9.60 -8.17 34.51
C LEU A 591 -10.90 -7.36 34.64
N PRO A 592 -12.08 -7.99 34.47
CA PRO A 592 -13.35 -7.31 34.65
C PRO A 592 -13.52 -6.88 36.12
N PRO A 593 -14.06 -5.68 36.40
CA PRO A 593 -14.29 -5.23 37.77
C PRO A 593 -15.33 -6.07 38.53
N THR A 594 -16.15 -6.84 37.82
CA THR A 594 -17.13 -7.79 38.38
C THR A 594 -16.50 -9.11 38.84
N LEU A 595 -15.28 -9.43 38.41
CA LEU A 595 -14.62 -10.70 38.68
C LEU A 595 -13.85 -10.65 40.00
N SER A 596 -14.28 -11.44 40.99
CA SER A 596 -13.57 -11.59 42.26
C SER A 596 -12.61 -12.78 42.21
N ILE A 597 -11.30 -12.51 42.24
CA ILE A 597 -10.22 -13.50 42.39
C ILE A 597 -9.66 -13.38 43.81
N THR A 598 -10.10 -14.25 44.71
CA THR A 598 -9.66 -14.26 46.11
C THR A 598 -8.28 -14.89 46.29
N LEU A 599 -7.67 -14.74 47.47
CA LEU A 599 -6.43 -15.46 47.82
C LEU A 599 -6.63 -16.98 47.75
N TYR A 600 -7.83 -17.48 48.08
CA TYR A 600 -8.20 -18.90 47.89
C TYR A 600 -8.02 -19.32 46.42
N ASN A 601 -8.52 -18.52 45.48
CA ASN A 601 -8.41 -18.81 44.05
C ASN A 601 -6.96 -18.80 43.57
N VAL A 602 -6.16 -17.82 44.04
CA VAL A 602 -4.73 -17.75 43.70
C VAL A 602 -3.98 -18.97 44.26
N LEU A 603 -4.24 -19.38 45.50
CA LEU A 603 -3.68 -20.61 46.10
C LEU A 603 -4.10 -21.87 45.36
N GLN A 604 -5.35 -21.93 44.88
CA GLN A 604 -5.80 -23.05 44.06
C GLN A 604 -4.99 -23.14 42.76
N GLY A 605 -4.70 -21.99 42.13
CA GLY A 605 -3.86 -21.91 40.92
C GLY A 605 -2.37 -22.17 41.16
N SER A 606 -1.87 -22.06 42.39
CA SER A 606 -0.44 -22.28 42.68
C SER A 606 -0.05 -23.75 42.69
N GLY A 607 -1.02 -24.67 42.75
CA GLY A 607 -0.76 -26.09 42.94
C GLY A 607 -0.30 -26.43 44.36
N ALA A 608 -0.56 -25.56 45.34
CA ALA A 608 -0.30 -25.80 46.76
C ALA A 608 -1.55 -26.39 47.45
N SER A 609 -2.04 -27.53 46.95
CA SER A 609 -3.29 -28.13 47.42
C SER A 609 -3.20 -28.61 48.87
N ASP A 610 -2.04 -29.11 49.31
CA ASP A 610 -1.80 -29.52 50.69
C ASP A 610 -1.73 -28.33 51.64
N PHE A 611 -1.19 -27.20 51.16
CA PHE A 611 -1.22 -25.96 51.92
C PHE A 611 -2.64 -25.36 51.99
N LEU A 612 -3.43 -25.49 50.93
CA LEU A 612 -4.84 -25.09 50.95
C LEU A 612 -5.63 -25.92 51.98
N LYS A 613 -5.42 -27.24 52.03
CA LYS A 613 -5.96 -28.11 53.09
C LYS A 613 -5.51 -27.67 54.49
N ALA A 614 -4.28 -27.19 54.64
CA ALA A 614 -3.81 -26.65 55.91
C ALA A 614 -4.63 -25.42 56.38
N PHE A 615 -5.02 -24.52 55.48
CA PHE A 615 -5.94 -23.43 55.82
C PHE A 615 -7.32 -23.96 56.25
N GLU A 616 -7.84 -24.97 55.55
CA GLU A 616 -9.13 -25.60 55.86
C GLU A 616 -9.12 -26.30 57.23
N THR A 617 -8.10 -27.10 57.55
CA THR A 617 -7.98 -27.79 58.85
C THR A 617 -7.77 -26.81 60.01
N SER A 618 -7.00 -25.74 59.82
CA SER A 618 -6.73 -24.75 60.87
C SER A 618 -7.92 -23.86 61.21
N ASN A 619 -8.96 -23.82 60.36
CA ASN A 619 -10.11 -22.92 60.46
C ASN A 619 -9.73 -21.43 60.35
N ILE A 620 -8.68 -21.12 59.58
CA ILE A 620 -8.19 -19.74 59.29
C ILE A 620 -8.50 -19.37 57.82
N THR A 621 -9.48 -20.02 57.20
CA THR A 621 -9.87 -19.80 55.79
C THR A 621 -10.45 -18.42 55.50
N GLN A 622 -10.90 -17.70 56.54
CA GLN A 622 -11.39 -16.33 56.41
C GLN A 622 -10.32 -15.38 55.82
N ILE A 623 -9.04 -15.62 56.11
CA ILE A 623 -7.92 -14.85 55.52
C ILE A 623 -7.88 -15.00 53.99
N LEU A 624 -8.32 -16.15 53.46
CA LEU A 624 -8.27 -16.44 52.03
C LEU A 624 -9.42 -15.81 51.24
N THR A 625 -10.47 -15.36 51.92
CA THR A 625 -11.74 -14.95 51.31
C THR A 625 -12.21 -13.55 51.73
N SER A 626 -11.68 -13.02 52.84
CA SER A 626 -11.98 -11.68 53.35
C SER A 626 -11.21 -10.61 52.59
N TRP A 627 -11.88 -9.47 52.37
CA TRP A 627 -11.29 -8.23 51.86
C TRP A 627 -11.12 -7.18 52.96
N GLU A 628 -11.24 -7.53 54.25
CA GLU A 628 -11.09 -6.54 55.32
C GLU A 628 -9.64 -6.11 55.56
N GLN A 629 -8.69 -6.99 55.27
CA GLN A 629 -7.26 -6.78 55.46
C GLN A 629 -6.46 -7.41 54.32
N ASP A 630 -5.34 -6.79 53.99
CA ASP A 630 -4.38 -7.35 53.04
C ASP A 630 -3.54 -8.44 53.69
N TYR A 631 -3.21 -9.48 52.93
CA TYR A 631 -2.29 -10.53 53.36
C TYR A 631 -1.32 -10.90 52.24
N THR A 632 -0.09 -11.21 52.63
CA THR A 632 0.92 -11.83 51.77
C THR A 632 1.16 -13.25 52.24
N ILE A 633 0.92 -14.22 51.35
CA ILE A 633 1.01 -15.65 51.65
C ILE A 633 2.21 -16.25 50.92
N PHE A 634 3.12 -16.89 51.64
CA PHE A 634 4.17 -17.71 51.07
C PHE A 634 3.69 -19.17 51.01
N ALA A 635 3.19 -19.62 49.87
CA ALA A 635 2.58 -20.93 49.70
C ALA A 635 3.61 -22.00 49.30
N PRO A 636 3.93 -22.99 50.14
CA PRO A 636 4.79 -24.09 49.75
C PRO A 636 4.10 -24.98 48.72
N THR A 637 4.84 -25.47 47.73
CA THR A 637 4.32 -26.48 46.80
C THR A 637 3.99 -27.80 47.51
N ASP A 638 3.13 -28.61 46.91
CA ASP A 638 2.83 -29.96 47.44
C ASP A 638 4.10 -30.84 47.50
N GLU A 639 5.02 -30.66 46.54
CA GLU A 639 6.34 -31.31 46.59
C GLU A 639 7.15 -30.86 47.81
N ALA A 640 7.10 -29.58 48.18
CA ALA A 640 7.74 -29.07 49.38
C ALA A 640 7.15 -29.70 50.66
N PHE A 641 5.82 -29.88 50.72
CA PHE A 641 5.14 -30.57 51.81
C PHE A 641 5.56 -32.03 51.94
N LYS A 642 5.60 -32.74 50.82
CA LYS A 642 6.05 -34.12 50.75
C LYS A 642 7.51 -34.27 51.17
N ASN A 643 8.39 -33.42 50.67
CA ASN A 643 9.82 -33.43 51.02
C ASN A 643 10.08 -33.09 52.48
N ALA A 644 9.20 -32.30 53.11
CA ALA A 644 9.26 -32.02 54.54
C ALA A 644 8.67 -33.14 55.41
N GLY A 645 8.03 -34.17 54.83
CA GLY A 645 7.41 -35.27 55.56
C GLY A 645 6.19 -34.84 56.39
N LEU A 646 5.52 -33.75 56.02
CA LEU A 646 4.46 -33.13 56.81
C LEU A 646 3.04 -33.62 56.46
N GLU A 647 2.89 -34.53 55.50
CA GLU A 647 1.59 -35.02 55.01
C GLU A 647 0.72 -35.61 56.13
N SER A 648 1.32 -36.40 57.03
CA SER A 648 0.59 -37.01 58.16
C SER A 648 0.21 -35.99 59.24
N ALA A 649 0.99 -34.91 59.37
CA ALA A 649 0.80 -33.86 60.37
C ALA A 649 -0.34 -32.88 60.03
N LEU A 650 -0.90 -32.94 58.82
CA LEU A 650 -2.03 -32.12 58.39
C LEU A 650 -3.35 -32.41 59.14
N HIS A 651 -3.40 -33.46 59.96
CA HIS A 651 -4.56 -33.80 60.81
C HIS A 651 -4.52 -33.10 62.19
N ASP A 652 -3.35 -32.59 62.61
CA ASP A 652 -3.21 -31.86 63.88
C ASP A 652 -3.53 -30.38 63.68
N ARG A 653 -4.72 -29.99 64.13
CA ARG A 653 -5.24 -28.62 63.99
C ARG A 653 -4.31 -27.55 64.59
N ASP A 654 -3.70 -27.81 65.75
CA ASP A 654 -2.88 -26.80 66.44
C ASP A 654 -1.53 -26.64 65.75
N PHE A 655 -0.95 -27.75 65.28
CA PHE A 655 0.26 -27.72 64.46
C PHE A 655 0.04 -26.95 63.16
N VAL A 656 -1.03 -27.29 62.43
CA VAL A 656 -1.35 -26.68 61.14
C VAL A 656 -1.66 -25.18 61.30
N ALA A 657 -2.35 -24.77 62.37
CA ALA A 657 -2.60 -23.36 62.65
C ALA A 657 -1.30 -22.56 62.87
N ARG A 658 -0.30 -23.14 63.57
CA ARG A 658 1.02 -22.52 63.71
C ARG A 658 1.78 -22.46 62.39
N LEU A 659 1.70 -23.52 61.59
CA LEU A 659 2.33 -23.60 60.27
C LEU A 659 1.79 -22.52 59.33
N VAL A 660 0.47 -22.40 59.20
CA VAL A 660 -0.18 -21.38 58.37
C VAL A 660 0.23 -19.97 58.81
N ARG A 661 0.23 -19.67 60.12
CA ARG A 661 0.65 -18.37 60.65
C ARG A 661 2.12 -18.01 60.35
N LEU A 662 2.97 -19.01 60.13
CA LEU A 662 4.38 -18.86 59.76
C LEU A 662 4.59 -18.61 58.26
N HIS A 663 3.52 -18.62 57.46
CA HIS A 663 3.57 -18.42 56.01
C HIS A 663 2.71 -17.23 55.58
N VAL A 664 2.06 -16.54 56.52
CA VAL A 664 1.16 -15.42 56.24
C VAL A 664 1.72 -14.16 56.90
N ILE A 665 1.80 -13.07 56.15
CA ILE A 665 2.17 -11.74 56.63
C ILE A 665 0.95 -10.83 56.49
N PRO A 666 0.52 -10.13 57.57
CA PRO A 666 -0.45 -9.05 57.47
C PRO A 666 0.12 -7.90 56.62
N GLY A 667 -0.65 -7.43 55.64
CA GLY A 667 -0.24 -6.42 54.68
C GLY A 667 0.07 -7.00 53.29
N LYS A 668 -0.02 -6.13 52.28
CA LYS A 668 0.25 -6.44 50.89
C LYS A 668 1.70 -6.09 50.55
N ILE A 669 2.46 -7.07 50.09
CA ILE A 669 3.86 -6.91 49.69
C ILE A 669 3.97 -7.26 48.21
N LEU A 670 4.11 -6.25 47.35
CA LEU A 670 4.15 -6.40 45.89
C LEU A 670 5.58 -6.47 45.37
N LYS A 671 6.48 -5.70 45.98
CA LYS A 671 7.90 -5.69 45.65
C LYS A 671 8.69 -6.09 46.87
N LEU A 672 9.05 -7.36 46.92
CA LEU A 672 9.78 -7.94 48.05
C LEU A 672 11.06 -7.14 48.41
N GLU A 673 11.73 -6.53 47.44
CA GLU A 673 12.94 -5.71 47.65
C GLU A 673 12.67 -4.31 48.23
N GLU A 674 11.61 -3.64 47.77
CA GLU A 674 11.32 -2.25 48.12
C GLU A 674 10.44 -2.16 49.37
N ASP A 675 9.51 -3.11 49.51
CA ASP A 675 8.47 -3.11 50.54
C ASP A 675 8.94 -3.75 51.86
N ILE A 676 9.94 -4.65 51.80
CA ILE A 676 10.55 -5.26 53.00
C ILE A 676 11.88 -4.57 53.26
N LYS A 677 11.85 -3.52 54.09
CA LYS A 677 13.06 -2.84 54.59
C LYS A 677 13.62 -3.62 55.78
N ASP A 678 14.93 -3.89 55.77
CA ASP A 678 15.73 -4.34 56.92
C ASP A 678 15.27 -5.63 57.66
N ASP A 679 14.76 -6.65 56.96
CA ASP A 679 14.39 -7.96 57.55
C ASP A 679 13.33 -7.90 58.71
N GLU A 680 12.32 -7.01 58.61
CA GLU A 680 11.35 -6.76 59.70
C GLU A 680 9.90 -7.19 59.45
N ALA A 681 9.56 -7.81 58.31
CA ALA A 681 8.19 -8.22 58.03
C ALA A 681 7.72 -9.29 59.03
N SER A 682 6.81 -8.90 59.93
CA SER A 682 6.32 -9.76 61.01
C SER A 682 5.24 -10.69 60.46
N MET A 683 5.44 -11.99 60.63
CA MET A 683 4.44 -12.98 60.22
C MET A 683 3.27 -12.97 61.20
N LEU A 684 2.13 -13.57 60.81
CA LEU A 684 0.93 -13.67 61.65
C LEU A 684 1.20 -14.44 62.95
N ASN A 685 2.29 -15.21 62.99
CA ASN A 685 2.91 -15.66 64.22
C ASN A 685 3.77 -14.51 64.81
N ASN A 686 3.22 -13.77 65.79
CA ASN A 686 3.76 -12.52 66.35
C ASN A 686 5.24 -12.53 66.82
N GLU A 687 5.89 -13.69 66.90
CA GLU A 687 7.30 -13.85 67.30
C GLU A 687 8.26 -14.09 66.12
N ALA A 688 7.74 -14.48 64.95
CA ALA A 688 8.54 -14.89 63.81
C ALA A 688 8.60 -13.79 62.73
N ARG A 689 9.81 -13.46 62.30
CA ARG A 689 10.08 -12.46 61.25
C ARG A 689 10.58 -13.14 59.97
N LEU A 690 10.21 -12.60 58.83
CA LEU A 690 10.73 -13.03 57.53
C LEU A 690 12.08 -12.35 57.26
N SER A 691 13.06 -13.11 56.77
CA SER A 691 14.29 -12.58 56.20
C SER A 691 14.36 -12.90 54.72
N LEU A 692 14.78 -11.91 53.93
CA LEU A 692 14.93 -11.99 52.49
C LEU A 692 16.39 -11.88 52.08
N ARG A 693 16.82 -12.74 51.16
CA ARG A 693 18.16 -12.68 50.60
C ARG A 693 18.14 -12.91 49.09
N ASP A 694 18.91 -12.13 48.34
CA ASP A 694 19.16 -12.44 46.93
C ASP A 694 20.07 -13.66 46.85
N ILE A 695 19.52 -14.78 46.35
CA ILE A 695 20.25 -16.07 46.27
C ILE A 695 21.27 -16.05 45.12
N HIS A 696 20.98 -15.31 44.03
CA HIS A 696 21.73 -15.45 42.77
C HIS A 696 22.51 -14.20 42.35
N ARG A 697 22.49 -13.11 43.16
CA ARG A 697 23.12 -11.81 42.84
C ARG A 697 22.72 -11.27 41.46
N ASN A 698 21.54 -11.64 41.00
CA ASN A 698 20.97 -11.22 39.72
C ASN A 698 19.79 -10.25 39.92
N GLY A 699 19.45 -9.93 41.18
CA GLY A 699 18.33 -9.05 41.54
C GLY A 699 16.95 -9.60 41.18
N LYS A 700 16.81 -10.92 40.92
CA LYS A 700 15.54 -11.51 40.46
C LYS A 700 15.09 -12.76 41.21
N THR A 701 15.99 -13.41 41.96
CA THR A 701 15.68 -14.66 42.65
C THR A 701 15.87 -14.51 44.15
N PHE A 702 14.76 -14.36 44.88
CA PHE A 702 14.76 -14.18 46.32
C PHE A 702 14.60 -15.50 47.07
N GLY A 703 15.45 -15.65 48.08
CA GLY A 703 15.39 -16.65 49.11
C GLY A 703 14.66 -16.10 50.32
N VAL A 704 13.69 -16.87 50.78
CA VAL A 704 12.84 -16.54 51.92
C VAL A 704 13.17 -17.51 53.04
N ARG A 705 13.42 -16.99 54.24
CA ARG A 705 13.61 -17.81 55.44
C ARG A 705 13.00 -17.15 56.65
N VAL A 706 12.68 -17.95 57.66
CA VAL A 706 12.36 -17.43 58.99
C VAL A 706 13.66 -16.96 59.65
N LYS A 707 13.66 -15.74 60.19
CA LYS A 707 14.79 -15.18 60.96
C LYS A 707 15.03 -16.05 62.20
N GLY A 708 16.28 -16.48 62.43
CA GLY A 708 16.64 -17.41 63.49
C GLY A 708 16.46 -18.91 63.17
N ALA A 709 15.97 -19.27 61.98
CA ALA A 709 15.85 -20.68 61.55
C ALA A 709 17.16 -21.47 61.71
N SER A 710 17.06 -22.68 62.27
CA SER A 710 18.20 -23.61 62.47
C SER A 710 18.82 -24.07 61.14
N SER A 711 18.06 -23.96 60.06
CA SER A 711 18.46 -24.31 58.72
C SER A 711 18.95 -23.07 57.97
N GLU A 712 20.15 -23.11 57.39
CA GLU A 712 20.68 -22.04 56.51
C GLU A 712 20.03 -22.05 55.11
N LYS A 713 19.13 -23.00 54.88
CA LYS A 713 18.57 -23.35 53.58
C LYS A 713 17.34 -22.49 53.29
N GLU A 714 17.49 -21.49 52.42
CA GLU A 714 16.44 -20.55 52.01
C GLU A 714 15.41 -21.21 51.07
N ALA A 715 14.14 -20.82 51.19
CA ALA A 715 13.04 -21.22 50.29
C ALA A 715 13.03 -20.27 49.09
N LYS A 716 13.10 -20.82 47.88
CA LYS A 716 13.12 -20.04 46.64
C LYS A 716 11.69 -19.72 46.21
N ILE A 717 11.45 -18.47 45.84
CA ILE A 717 10.20 -18.09 45.19
C ILE A 717 10.23 -18.56 43.74
N ILE A 718 9.21 -19.33 43.35
CA ILE A 718 9.08 -19.93 42.02
C ILE A 718 7.87 -19.41 41.25
N GLY A 719 6.99 -18.65 41.91
CA GLY A 719 5.83 -18.03 41.27
C GLY A 719 5.19 -16.98 42.17
N ALA A 720 4.35 -16.13 41.59
CA ALA A 720 3.55 -15.17 42.34
C ALA A 720 2.18 -14.97 41.67
N GLY A 721 1.18 -14.61 42.46
CA GLY A 721 -0.14 -14.23 41.97
C GLY A 721 -0.79 -13.22 42.91
N GLN A 722 -1.54 -12.29 42.34
CA GLN A 722 -2.21 -11.23 43.09
C GLN A 722 -3.71 -11.48 43.10
N ALA A 723 -4.33 -11.30 44.26
CA ALA A 723 -5.78 -11.34 44.39
C ALA A 723 -6.40 -10.07 43.77
N HIS A 724 -7.56 -10.21 43.13
CA HIS A 724 -8.29 -9.15 42.47
C HIS A 724 -9.72 -9.05 43.04
N PRO A 725 -10.01 -8.08 43.92
CA PRO A 725 -11.36 -7.91 44.46
C PRO A 725 -12.33 -7.40 43.40
N ALA A 726 -13.54 -7.97 43.37
CA ALA A 726 -14.63 -7.36 42.60
C ALA A 726 -15.02 -6.01 43.21
N ARG A 727 -15.38 -5.06 42.36
CA ARG A 727 -15.96 -3.78 42.80
C ARG A 727 -17.43 -3.98 43.18
N PRO A 728 -17.89 -3.39 44.30
CA PRO A 728 -19.31 -3.37 44.60
C PRO A 728 -20.06 -2.58 43.52
N THR A 729 -21.09 -3.19 42.95
CA THR A 729 -22.02 -2.50 42.04
C THR A 729 -22.89 -1.54 42.85
N GLU A 730 -23.26 -0.39 42.28
CA GLU A 730 -24.04 0.67 42.95
C GLU A 730 -25.42 0.23 43.49
N GLU A 731 -25.85 -1.01 43.27
CA GLU A 731 -27.17 -1.51 43.65
C GLU A 731 -27.28 -2.16 45.04
N ASN A 732 -26.21 -2.27 45.84
CA ASN A 732 -26.31 -2.90 47.17
C ASN A 732 -25.80 -1.99 48.31
N PRO A 733 -26.67 -1.12 48.90
CA PRO A 733 -26.28 -0.16 49.95
C PRO A 733 -26.04 -0.78 51.34
N GLY A 734 -25.75 -2.09 51.42
CA GLY A 734 -25.57 -2.84 52.66
C GLY A 734 -24.17 -2.75 53.28
N ASP A 735 -23.12 -2.59 52.47
CA ASP A 735 -21.74 -2.85 52.90
C ASP A 735 -20.93 -1.58 53.24
N GLU A 736 -21.46 -0.37 53.02
CA GLU A 736 -20.77 0.89 53.35
C GLU A 736 -20.68 1.17 54.87
N LYS A 737 -21.29 0.37 55.75
CA LYS A 737 -21.41 0.71 57.20
C LYS A 737 -20.22 0.38 58.09
N MET A 738 -19.14 -0.24 57.60
CA MET A 738 -18.01 -0.60 58.47
C MET A 738 -16.80 0.35 58.43
N ALA A 739 -16.80 1.41 57.62
CA ALA A 739 -15.59 2.21 57.39
C ALA A 739 -15.77 3.73 57.47
N VAL A 740 -16.55 4.27 58.42
CA VAL A 740 -16.49 5.72 58.71
C VAL A 740 -16.61 5.99 60.21
N GLY A 741 -15.47 6.04 60.89
CA GLY A 741 -15.32 6.58 62.23
C GLY A 741 -14.26 7.69 62.26
N MET A 742 -14.71 8.91 62.56
CA MET A 742 -13.93 10.08 63.02
C MET A 742 -12.98 10.78 62.03
N LYS A 743 -13.43 11.93 61.51
CA LYS A 743 -12.93 13.28 61.87
C LYS A 743 -13.71 14.37 61.14
N GLN A 744 -14.47 15.15 61.90
CA GLN A 744 -14.98 16.47 61.50
C GLN A 744 -13.94 17.54 61.87
N GLN A 745 -13.60 18.44 60.93
CA GLN A 745 -13.56 19.89 61.18
C GLN A 745 -13.28 20.72 59.91
N SER A 746 -14.22 21.64 59.64
CA SER A 746 -14.12 23.01 59.05
C SER A 746 -13.32 23.25 57.75
N ALA A 747 -13.99 23.58 56.62
CA ALA A 747 -14.40 24.92 56.12
C ALA A 747 -13.32 25.52 55.17
N SER A 748 -13.55 26.15 54.01
CA SER A 748 -14.69 26.87 53.40
C SER A 748 -14.50 27.06 51.87
N GLU A 749 -15.64 27.22 51.16
CA GLU A 749 -16.01 27.83 49.83
C GLU A 749 -14.91 28.47 48.93
N ASP A 750 -14.85 28.27 47.60
CA ASP A 750 -15.73 28.74 46.49
C ASP A 750 -15.60 27.82 45.22
N VAL A 751 -16.63 27.27 44.55
CA VAL A 751 -17.64 27.77 43.57
C VAL A 751 -17.15 27.96 42.09
N HIS A 752 -17.27 26.89 41.26
CA HIS A 752 -18.03 26.81 39.96
C HIS A 752 -17.63 25.62 39.04
N GLY A 753 -18.53 24.64 38.89
CA GLY A 753 -19.05 24.23 37.58
C GLY A 753 -18.29 23.26 36.66
N ALA A 754 -18.04 22.01 37.09
CA ALA A 754 -18.01 20.84 36.20
C ALA A 754 -18.22 19.55 37.02
N SER A 755 -19.47 19.15 37.21
CA SER A 755 -19.82 17.92 37.94
C SER A 755 -19.74 16.70 37.03
N THR A 756 -18.65 15.95 37.11
CA THR A 756 -18.73 14.48 37.06
C THR A 756 -17.70 13.94 38.05
N ILE A 757 -18.27 13.44 39.14
CA ILE A 757 -17.68 12.92 40.38
C ILE A 757 -16.35 12.18 40.14
N SER A 758 -15.23 12.81 40.50
CA SER A 758 -14.00 12.08 40.81
C SER A 758 -14.13 11.50 42.21
N ARG A 759 -14.85 10.37 42.35
CA ARG A 759 -14.77 9.58 43.58
C ARG A 759 -13.38 8.95 43.59
N SER A 760 -12.52 9.49 44.47
CA SER A 760 -11.28 8.87 44.91
C SER A 760 -11.62 7.50 45.51
N LEU A 761 -11.68 6.47 44.67
CA LEU A 761 -11.71 5.08 45.12
C LEU A 761 -10.33 4.79 45.71
N THR A 762 -10.26 4.72 47.02
CA THR A 762 -9.12 4.12 47.72
C THR A 762 -8.83 2.74 47.10
N PRO A 763 -7.56 2.35 46.92
CA PRO A 763 -7.22 1.03 46.39
C PRO A 763 -7.92 -0.03 47.23
N LEU A 764 -8.65 -0.93 46.58
CA LEU A 764 -9.34 -2.00 47.27
C LEU A 764 -8.29 -2.91 47.94
N PRO A 765 -8.49 -3.30 49.20
CA PRO A 765 -7.65 -4.32 49.85
C PRO A 765 -7.63 -5.58 48.98
N GLY A 766 -6.44 -6.12 48.76
CA GLY A 766 -6.23 -7.41 48.12
C GLY A 766 -4.84 -7.96 48.43
N GLY A 767 -4.75 -9.28 48.61
CA GLY A 767 -3.50 -9.95 48.97
C GLY A 767 -2.64 -10.43 47.81
N VAL A 768 -1.49 -11.01 48.15
CA VAL A 768 -0.52 -11.62 47.22
C VAL A 768 -0.16 -13.02 47.71
N VAL A 769 0.01 -13.96 46.78
CA VAL A 769 0.56 -15.29 47.05
C VAL A 769 1.90 -15.42 46.34
N TYR A 770 2.97 -15.72 47.08
CA TYR A 770 4.26 -16.14 46.55
C TYR A 770 4.40 -17.65 46.72
N VAL A 771 4.64 -18.38 45.64
CA VAL A 771 4.84 -19.82 45.66
C VAL A 771 6.29 -20.12 45.99
N ILE A 772 6.55 -20.96 46.97
CA ILE A 772 7.89 -21.30 47.44
C ILE A 772 8.18 -22.80 47.32
N ASP A 773 9.43 -23.15 47.05
CA ASP A 773 9.90 -24.53 46.84
C ASP A 773 10.18 -25.32 48.13
N ARG A 774 9.98 -24.70 49.30
CA ARG A 774 10.25 -25.30 50.61
C ARG A 774 9.30 -24.76 51.66
N VAL A 775 8.90 -25.61 52.61
CA VAL A 775 8.10 -25.19 53.77
C VAL A 775 8.95 -24.34 54.72
N LEU A 776 8.43 -23.19 55.13
CA LEU A 776 9.03 -22.37 56.19
C LEU A 776 8.82 -23.07 57.54
N LEU A 777 9.90 -23.25 58.30
CA LEU A 777 9.89 -23.85 59.62
C LEU A 777 10.46 -22.86 60.64
N PRO A 778 9.97 -22.88 61.89
CA PRO A 778 10.41 -21.92 62.90
C PRO A 778 11.89 -22.16 63.23
N GLY A 779 12.62 -21.07 63.39
CA GLY A 779 13.82 -21.06 64.19
C GLY A 779 13.45 -20.73 65.61
N ASP A 780 13.73 -21.64 66.53
CA ASP A 780 13.57 -21.34 67.94
C ASP A 780 14.34 -20.06 68.28
N ALA A 781 13.63 -19.10 68.87
CA ALA A 781 14.15 -17.83 69.32
C ALA A 781 15.42 -18.01 70.17
N GLU A 782 16.33 -17.05 70.05
CA GLU A 782 17.60 -16.99 70.74
C GLU A 782 17.53 -17.48 72.20
N GLY A 783 18.46 -18.37 72.55
CA GLY A 783 19.05 -18.36 73.89
C GLY A 783 18.23 -19.00 75.01
N GLY A 784 18.00 -20.31 74.88
CA GLY A 784 18.05 -21.21 76.04
C GLY A 784 16.79 -21.28 76.90
N LYS A 785 15.95 -22.29 76.62
CA LYS A 785 15.29 -23.23 77.57
C LYS A 785 14.07 -23.88 76.89
N SER A 786 14.28 -24.74 75.89
CA SER A 786 13.20 -25.60 75.38
C SER A 786 13.69 -26.98 74.90
N ALA A 787 14.98 -27.15 74.62
CA ALA A 787 15.58 -28.45 74.30
C ALA A 787 15.46 -29.50 75.42
N TRP A 788 15.22 -29.09 76.67
CA TRP A 788 14.94 -30.01 77.78
C TRP A 788 13.47 -30.44 77.88
N PHE A 789 12.54 -29.75 77.22
CA PHE A 789 11.11 -30.08 77.30
C PHE A 789 10.75 -31.26 76.39
N TRP A 790 11.24 -31.26 75.14
CA TRP A 790 11.02 -32.36 74.19
C TRP A 790 11.88 -33.60 74.47
N VAL A 791 13.13 -33.41 74.91
CA VAL A 791 13.96 -34.51 75.43
C VAL A 791 13.32 -35.09 76.70
N GLY A 792 12.70 -34.26 77.56
CA GLY A 792 11.98 -34.69 78.75
C GLY A 792 10.74 -35.54 78.45
N ILE A 793 9.94 -35.19 77.43
CA ILE A 793 8.75 -35.95 77.02
C ILE A 793 9.14 -37.29 76.38
N ILE A 794 10.20 -37.31 75.55
CA ILE A 794 10.69 -38.54 74.94
C ILE A 794 11.37 -39.44 75.99
N LEU A 795 12.14 -38.88 76.94
CA LEU A 795 12.70 -39.66 78.05
C LEU A 795 11.62 -40.15 79.03
N LEU A 796 10.56 -39.39 79.29
CA LEU A 796 9.42 -39.86 80.10
C LEU A 796 8.65 -40.99 79.41
N GLY A 797 8.50 -40.93 78.09
CA GLY A 797 7.92 -42.03 77.30
C GLY A 797 8.79 -43.29 77.31
N ILE A 798 10.12 -43.13 77.22
CA ILE A 798 11.10 -44.24 77.28
C ILE A 798 11.23 -44.79 78.71
N LEU A 799 11.21 -43.95 79.75
CA LEU A 799 11.22 -44.39 81.15
C LEU A 799 9.91 -45.04 81.55
N ALA A 800 8.76 -44.60 81.02
CA ALA A 800 7.47 -45.26 81.25
C ALA A 800 7.40 -46.63 80.59
N THR A 801 7.95 -46.79 79.37
CA THR A 801 8.03 -48.10 78.69
C THR A 801 9.05 -49.03 79.34
N ILE A 802 10.19 -48.52 79.80
CA ILE A 802 11.16 -49.30 80.58
C ILE A 802 10.58 -49.70 81.95
N ALA A 803 9.84 -48.81 82.62
CA ALA A 803 9.14 -49.13 83.88
C ALA A 803 8.03 -50.17 83.68
N LEU A 804 7.25 -50.10 82.59
CA LEU A 804 6.25 -51.11 82.23
C LEU A 804 6.89 -52.46 81.88
N CYS A 805 8.01 -52.47 81.17
CA CYS A 805 8.78 -53.68 80.91
C CYS A 805 9.35 -54.29 82.20
N ILE A 806 9.94 -53.48 83.09
CA ILE A 806 10.47 -53.95 84.39
C ILE A 806 9.32 -54.44 85.30
N LEU A 807 8.16 -53.79 85.29
CA LEU A 807 6.98 -54.24 86.04
C LEU A 807 6.42 -55.55 85.48
N SER A 808 6.45 -55.75 84.15
CA SER A 808 6.03 -57.02 83.51
C SER A 808 7.00 -58.17 83.79
N VAL A 809 8.32 -57.89 83.87
CA VAL A 809 9.34 -58.86 84.24
C VAL A 809 9.28 -59.19 85.73
N PHE A 810 8.98 -58.21 86.60
CA PHE A 810 8.74 -58.45 88.04
C PHE A 810 7.44 -59.22 88.30
N LEU A 811 6.36 -58.94 87.56
CA LEU A 811 5.13 -59.74 87.63
C LEU A 811 5.37 -61.17 87.14
N ALA A 812 6.11 -61.37 86.04
CA ALA A 812 6.46 -62.69 85.53
C ALA A 812 7.41 -63.44 86.49
N TYR A 813 8.36 -62.75 87.14
CA TYR A 813 9.26 -63.35 88.11
C TYR A 813 8.55 -63.69 89.44
N ALA A 814 7.59 -62.86 89.89
CA ALA A 814 6.72 -63.19 91.02
C ALA A 814 5.82 -64.39 90.71
N LEU A 815 5.23 -64.47 89.51
CA LEU A 815 4.39 -65.58 89.08
C LEU A 815 5.19 -66.90 88.92
N VAL A 816 6.44 -66.83 88.42
CA VAL A 816 7.35 -67.98 88.32
C VAL A 816 7.90 -68.41 89.69
N LYS A 817 8.04 -67.48 90.65
CA LYS A 817 8.45 -67.78 92.03
C LYS A 817 7.32 -68.39 92.86
N GLU A 818 6.06 -67.99 92.60
CA GLU A 818 4.85 -68.61 93.18
C GLU A 818 4.64 -70.04 92.62
N ILE A 819 4.90 -70.25 91.32
CA ILE A 819 4.76 -71.57 90.67
C ILE A 819 5.91 -72.53 91.05
N ARG A 820 7.12 -72.03 91.30
CA ARG A 820 8.27 -72.85 91.77
C ARG A 820 8.17 -73.30 93.23
N HIS A 821 7.26 -72.74 94.02
CA HIS A 821 7.07 -73.16 95.42
C HIS A 821 6.06 -74.32 95.56
N LEU A 822 5.43 -74.78 94.47
CA LEU A 822 4.34 -75.76 94.55
C LEU A 822 4.62 -77.16 93.98
N GLN A 823 5.71 -77.40 93.24
CA GLN A 823 5.97 -78.75 92.72
C GLN A 823 7.47 -79.05 92.70
N GLY A 824 7.91 -79.94 93.59
CA GLY A 824 9.21 -80.58 93.49
C GLY A 824 9.22 -81.62 92.38
N TYR A 825 10.34 -81.75 91.67
CA TYR A 825 11.08 -82.99 91.42
C TYR A 825 12.29 -82.76 90.49
N GLU A 826 13.25 -83.66 90.62
CA GLU A 826 14.63 -83.73 90.11
C GLU A 826 14.83 -83.90 88.57
N PRO A 827 16.09 -83.77 88.07
CA PRO A 827 16.43 -83.57 86.66
C PRO A 827 16.77 -84.86 85.89
N VAL A 828 16.69 -84.79 84.55
CA VAL A 828 17.26 -85.80 83.63
C VAL A 828 18.12 -85.12 82.56
N ALA A 829 19.23 -85.77 82.24
CA ALA A 829 20.36 -85.30 81.46
C ALA A 829 20.28 -85.62 79.94
N ALA A 830 21.19 -84.93 79.23
CA ALA A 830 21.94 -85.32 78.01
C ALA A 830 21.28 -85.16 76.62
N GLY A 831 22.08 -84.58 75.70
CA GLY A 831 21.89 -84.68 74.25
C GLY A 831 22.62 -83.62 73.43
N ASP A 832 23.89 -83.85 73.12
CA ASP A 832 24.68 -83.12 72.11
C ASP A 832 24.09 -83.30 70.70
N GLY A 833 24.25 -82.29 69.83
CA GLY A 833 23.89 -82.40 68.41
C GLY A 833 24.16 -81.14 67.57
N ALA A 834 25.35 -81.10 66.97
CA ALA A 834 25.89 -80.19 65.96
C ALA A 834 24.95 -79.59 64.89
N ALA A 835 25.22 -78.33 64.46
CA ALA A 835 25.74 -77.96 63.13
C ALA A 835 25.44 -76.49 62.76
N ALA A 836 26.40 -75.84 62.12
CA ALA A 836 26.47 -74.41 61.78
C ALA A 836 26.06 -74.13 60.29
N PRO A 837 26.42 -72.99 59.65
CA PRO A 837 25.64 -71.74 59.44
C PRO A 837 25.50 -71.41 57.91
N PRO A 838 25.62 -70.15 57.43
CA PRO A 838 24.71 -68.98 57.48
C PRO A 838 24.20 -68.57 56.08
N ALA A 839 23.34 -67.55 56.02
CA ALA A 839 23.05 -66.79 54.80
C ALA A 839 23.44 -65.32 55.00
N GLU A 840 24.22 -64.79 54.06
CA GLU A 840 24.72 -63.42 54.00
C GLU A 840 24.59 -62.90 52.55
N ASN A 841 24.33 -61.58 52.44
CA ASN A 841 24.57 -60.69 51.30
C ASN A 841 23.56 -60.76 50.11
N ALA A 842 23.23 -59.67 49.43
CA ALA A 842 23.79 -58.31 49.34
C ALA A 842 22.69 -57.28 48.99
#